data_AF-A0A1C7F6U4-F1
#
_entry.id   AF-A0A1C7F6U4-F1
#
_cell.length_a   1.000
_cell.length_b   1.000
_cell.length_c   1.000
_cell.angle_alpha   90.00
_cell.angle_beta   90.00
_cell.angle_gamma   90.00
#
_symmetry.space_group_name_H-M   'P 1'
#
loop_
_entity.id
_entity.type
_entity.pdbx_description
1 polymer ?
#
loop_
_entity_poly.entity_id
_entity_poly.type
_entity_poly.pdbx_seq_one_letter_code
_entity_poly.pdbx_strand_id
1 'polypeptide(L)'
;MFKNIKSIKNFGIFKDTKTNAGQPFLQFNLFYGFNYSGKTTLSRIFRAMQQGHLHEDFAGATFTVERHEGASVSSAALTPITNLRVFNSDYIKDNVNFIDSSVNPVLIVGEPNIELETELKRIEDVDIPAKELERDQHKKSADDKQAEKDNRLKTVGQVVSALNVLGGSTFTRTGVTPLLTQVTAKDLKTCAELDQLMDTARSKQADTVNLASIKTPDITVLLEQIESVLAESVTRTTIEELEANAVLRKWVEDGLKHHHEPEVCQFCKNPLTADRLDELNGYFSDTYKNLSTKINAAIKQVQGISLSHSIPKATNLYADLQQGYDALSDQIQPLDEQVEGVKNSLLKALEDKRERMEEIVPFSPSDYPMPDALELVQLFNTPINEHNRRSLQHGAEQTKARDAIKRHYAYAETTEYDHPEATIQVKAFKDEHQATLTEIIRLNTRIREIKAELRNVKQGADNLNDNLRLYFGKTDIEIQPIGETYQFVREGRPAKHLSDGERTAIAFAYFITELEDESLKGTKPIVYLDDPICSLDSNHIYNVLGIIKDKLNHDKVEQLFISTHNFEFFNLVKTWFSYYQRKPRRAQFYLVNRKVDQSSICELPELLLNYKSEYAYLISKIKEAIQHPEQFDAISVQAYIRKILEVYFSFRFNLSEFKKQGQDFIAPNFLKGIEGAEVKSSTLYEYMNEKCHAKSIVQGLELPEAVQPQLVHIWDIIGEAIRTNDKPHYDAYYA
;
A
#
# COMPACT_ATOMS: atom_id res chain seq x y z
N MET A 1 29.26 -13.69 29.12
CA MET A 1 30.33 -14.63 29.53
C MET A 1 29.89 -15.45 30.74
N PHE A 2 30.25 -16.73 30.78
CA PHE A 2 30.14 -17.57 31.98
C PHE A 2 31.28 -17.24 32.95
N LYS A 3 30.94 -17.18 34.25
CA LYS A 3 31.85 -16.79 35.32
C LYS A 3 32.43 -17.98 36.06
N ASN A 4 31.60 -18.95 36.44
CA ASN A 4 32.03 -20.18 37.10
C ASN A 4 30.90 -21.22 37.03
N ILE A 5 31.22 -22.47 37.39
CA ILE A 5 30.22 -23.49 37.68
C ILE A 5 30.00 -23.49 39.20
N LYS A 6 28.75 -23.30 39.63
CA LYS A 6 28.37 -23.25 41.05
C LYS A 6 27.95 -24.61 41.61
N SER A 7 27.42 -25.49 40.77
CA SER A 7 27.09 -26.86 41.17
C SER A 7 26.80 -27.73 39.96
N ILE A 8 27.19 -28.99 40.00
CA ILE A 8 26.75 -30.07 39.10
C ILE A 8 26.38 -31.25 40.00
N LYS A 9 25.16 -31.77 39.86
CA LYS A 9 24.69 -32.94 40.61
C LYS A 9 24.07 -33.97 39.69
N ASN A 10 24.44 -35.23 39.89
CA ASN A 10 23.94 -36.39 39.15
C ASN A 10 24.00 -36.24 37.61
N PHE A 11 24.98 -35.51 37.09
CA PHE A 11 25.15 -35.32 35.64
C PHE A 11 26.22 -36.30 35.13
N GLY A 12 25.79 -37.54 34.83
CA GLY A 12 26.70 -38.62 34.46
C GLY A 12 27.71 -38.91 35.56
N ILE A 13 29.00 -38.81 35.23
CA ILE A 13 30.09 -39.02 36.21
C ILE A 13 30.33 -37.83 37.15
N PHE A 14 29.62 -36.71 37.00
CA PHE A 14 29.64 -35.61 37.96
C PHE A 14 28.51 -35.77 38.99
N LYS A 15 28.81 -36.41 40.14
CA LYS A 15 27.82 -36.72 41.19
C LYS A 15 27.45 -35.52 42.08
N ASP A 16 28.43 -34.79 42.62
CA ASP A 16 28.24 -33.58 43.44
C ASP A 16 29.46 -32.64 43.33
N THR A 17 29.60 -31.97 42.18
CA THR A 17 30.73 -31.08 41.91
C THR A 17 30.34 -29.63 42.20
N LYS A 18 30.94 -29.03 43.23
CA LYS A 18 30.52 -27.73 43.79
C LYS A 18 31.16 -26.51 43.13
N THR A 19 32.31 -26.65 42.51
CA THR A 19 32.97 -25.53 41.82
C THR A 19 34.01 -26.02 40.83
N ASN A 20 34.42 -25.15 39.92
CA ASN A 20 35.61 -25.28 39.07
C ASN A 20 36.88 -24.87 39.84
N ALA A 21 37.16 -25.59 40.92
CA ALA A 21 38.29 -25.36 41.82
C ALA A 21 38.37 -23.95 42.46
N GLY A 22 37.25 -23.23 42.57
CA GLY A 22 37.23 -21.87 43.13
C GLY A 22 37.81 -20.79 42.20
N GLN A 23 38.17 -21.15 40.96
CA GLN A 23 38.78 -20.26 39.98
C GLN A 23 37.75 -19.80 38.95
N PRO A 24 37.64 -18.51 38.61
CA PRO A 24 36.69 -18.05 37.60
C PRO A 24 37.10 -18.50 36.20
N PHE A 25 36.10 -18.75 35.34
CA PHE A 25 36.32 -18.79 33.91
C PHE A 25 36.71 -17.40 33.41
N LEU A 26 37.63 -17.38 32.45
CA LEU A 26 38.08 -16.16 31.79
C LEU A 26 37.70 -16.21 30.31
N GLN A 27 38.25 -15.34 29.47
CA GLN A 27 37.95 -15.40 28.04
C GLN A 27 38.45 -16.69 27.40
N PHE A 28 39.58 -17.23 27.85
CA PHE A 28 40.17 -18.48 27.34
C PHE A 28 40.29 -19.52 28.45
N ASN A 29 39.65 -20.67 28.28
CA ASN A 29 39.62 -21.72 29.29
C ASN A 29 40.07 -23.05 28.68
N LEU A 30 41.14 -23.64 29.21
CA LEU A 30 41.67 -24.92 28.72
C LEU A 30 41.49 -26.00 29.79
N PHE A 31 40.85 -27.09 29.43
CA PHE A 31 40.65 -28.27 30.28
C PHE A 31 41.49 -29.42 29.74
N TYR A 32 42.37 -29.95 30.57
CA TYR A 32 43.07 -31.20 30.30
C TYR A 32 42.48 -32.32 31.13
N GLY A 33 42.51 -33.55 30.63
CA GLY A 33 42.18 -34.72 31.44
C GLY A 33 42.30 -35.99 30.62
N PHE A 34 42.59 -37.10 31.28
CA PHE A 34 42.71 -38.40 30.63
C PHE A 34 41.37 -38.88 30.04
N ASN A 35 41.42 -39.96 29.26
CA ASN A 35 40.21 -40.62 28.77
C ASN A 35 39.31 -41.00 29.96
N TYR A 36 37.99 -40.90 29.76
CA TYR A 36 36.98 -41.17 30.79
C TYR A 36 36.99 -40.22 32.01
N SER A 37 37.75 -39.13 31.98
CA SER A 37 37.79 -38.17 33.09
C SER A 37 36.55 -37.28 33.23
N GLY A 38 35.73 -37.15 32.17
CA GLY A 38 34.47 -36.40 32.18
C GLY A 38 34.43 -35.13 31.34
N LYS A 39 35.44 -34.86 30.51
CA LYS A 39 35.47 -33.68 29.60
C LYS A 39 34.23 -33.60 28.70
N THR A 40 33.91 -34.67 27.99
CA THR A 40 32.70 -34.74 27.15
C THR A 40 31.42 -34.57 27.95
N THR A 41 31.31 -35.18 29.13
CA THR A 41 30.17 -34.97 30.03
C THR A 41 30.05 -33.51 30.47
N LEU A 42 31.16 -32.81 30.68
CA LEU A 42 31.17 -31.37 30.99
C LEU A 42 30.70 -30.54 29.78
N SER A 43 31.14 -30.86 28.57
CA SER A 43 30.70 -30.18 27.34
C SER A 43 29.17 -30.28 27.15
N ARG A 44 28.56 -31.38 27.56
CA ARG A 44 27.11 -31.62 27.48
C ARG A 44 26.29 -30.69 28.36
N ILE A 45 26.86 -30.16 29.44
CA ILE A 45 26.22 -29.09 30.24
C ILE A 45 26.09 -27.82 29.39
N PHE A 46 27.15 -27.44 28.66
CA PHE A 46 27.11 -26.30 27.75
C PHE A 46 26.17 -26.57 26.57
N ARG A 47 26.14 -27.81 26.05
CA ARG A 47 25.18 -28.20 24.99
C ARG A 47 23.73 -28.05 25.46
N ALA A 48 23.41 -28.47 26.68
CA ALA A 48 22.09 -28.29 27.27
C ALA A 48 21.71 -26.80 27.40
N MET A 49 22.67 -25.94 27.75
CA MET A 49 22.46 -24.49 27.75
C MET A 49 22.29 -23.90 26.35
N GLN A 50 22.97 -24.46 25.34
CA GLN A 50 22.79 -24.05 23.94
C GLN A 50 21.38 -24.42 23.46
N GLN A 51 20.94 -25.66 23.70
CA GLN A 51 19.65 -26.19 23.22
C GLN A 51 18.45 -25.75 24.07
N GLY A 52 18.67 -25.31 25.31
CA GLY A 52 17.60 -24.93 26.23
C GLY A 52 16.87 -26.10 26.88
N HIS A 53 17.38 -27.33 26.76
CA HIS A 53 16.84 -28.51 27.44
C HIS A 53 17.96 -29.49 27.81
N LEU A 54 17.69 -30.40 28.75
CA LEU A 54 18.59 -31.52 29.07
C LEU A 54 18.43 -32.63 28.02
N HIS A 55 19.50 -33.38 27.77
CA HIS A 55 19.42 -34.62 27.00
C HIS A 55 18.76 -35.72 27.86
N GLU A 56 18.00 -36.62 27.23
CA GLU A 56 17.19 -37.65 27.91
C GLU A 56 18.00 -38.52 28.88
N ASP A 57 19.23 -38.89 28.48
CA ASP A 57 20.19 -39.65 29.30
C ASP A 57 20.56 -38.99 30.65
N PHE A 58 20.26 -37.71 30.87
CA PHE A 58 20.55 -36.97 32.10
C PHE A 58 19.29 -36.54 32.85
N ALA A 59 18.19 -37.29 32.71
CA ALA A 59 16.96 -37.04 33.47
C ALA A 59 17.24 -36.98 35.00
N GLY A 60 16.84 -35.86 35.62
CA GLY A 60 17.06 -35.63 37.06
C GLY A 60 18.43 -35.05 37.44
N ALA A 61 19.33 -34.83 36.49
CA ALA A 61 20.58 -34.11 36.72
C ALA A 61 20.30 -32.62 36.98
N THR A 62 21.09 -31.99 37.85
CA THR A 62 20.98 -30.54 38.09
C THR A 62 22.31 -29.83 37.99
N PHE A 63 22.31 -28.62 37.43
CA PHE A 63 23.50 -27.78 37.40
C PHE A 63 23.15 -26.30 37.53
N THR A 64 24.12 -25.52 38.02
CA THR A 64 24.06 -24.06 38.07
C THR A 64 25.36 -23.46 37.55
N VAL A 65 25.28 -22.56 36.57
CA VAL A 65 26.42 -21.82 35.99
C VAL A 65 26.20 -20.33 36.20
N GLU A 66 27.12 -19.66 36.88
CA GLU A 66 27.06 -18.20 37.07
C GLU A 66 27.51 -17.48 35.81
N ARG A 67 26.94 -16.30 35.55
CA ARG A 67 27.36 -15.38 34.47
C ARG A 67 28.00 -14.14 35.06
N HIS A 68 28.85 -13.47 34.28
CA HIS A 68 29.40 -12.17 34.66
C HIS A 68 28.31 -11.08 34.70
N GLU A 69 27.37 -11.16 33.76
CA GLU A 69 26.23 -10.27 33.63
C GLU A 69 24.96 -11.11 33.44
N GLY A 70 23.86 -10.69 34.08
CA GLY A 70 22.58 -11.40 34.04
C GLY A 70 22.41 -12.51 35.09
N ALA A 71 21.29 -13.23 35.01
CA ALA A 71 20.96 -14.32 35.93
C ALA A 71 21.84 -15.56 35.69
N SER A 72 22.03 -16.35 36.75
CA SER A 72 22.69 -17.67 36.64
C SER A 72 21.82 -18.62 35.82
N VAL A 73 22.44 -19.50 35.05
CA VAL A 73 21.75 -20.55 34.29
C VAL A 73 21.58 -21.76 35.18
N SER A 74 20.34 -22.24 35.29
CA SER A 74 20.00 -23.44 36.05
C SER A 74 19.33 -24.46 35.15
N SER A 75 19.64 -25.74 35.35
CA SER A 75 18.99 -26.85 34.64
C SER A 75 17.46 -26.90 34.84
N ALA A 76 16.94 -26.30 35.91
CA ALA A 76 15.50 -26.26 36.21
C ALA A 76 14.72 -25.21 35.37
N ALA A 77 15.42 -24.25 34.78
CA ALA A 77 14.83 -23.16 34.00
C ALA A 77 15.75 -22.83 32.81
N LEU A 78 16.01 -23.84 31.96
CA LEU A 78 16.86 -23.67 30.79
C LEU A 78 16.10 -22.90 29.70
N THR A 79 16.76 -21.86 29.20
CA THR A 79 16.39 -21.19 27.95
C THR A 79 17.58 -21.25 27.01
N PRO A 80 17.36 -21.40 25.68
CA PRO A 80 18.45 -21.48 24.72
C PRO A 80 19.34 -20.23 24.78
N ILE A 81 20.65 -20.44 24.86
CA ILE A 81 21.65 -19.36 24.74
C ILE A 81 22.03 -19.21 23.28
N THR A 82 21.48 -18.20 22.63
CA THR A 82 21.58 -18.02 21.17
C THR A 82 23.00 -17.79 20.65
N ASN A 83 23.90 -17.22 21.46
CA ASN A 83 25.30 -17.00 21.09
C ASN A 83 26.28 -18.08 21.58
N LEU A 84 25.78 -19.20 22.15
CA LEU A 84 26.61 -20.34 22.55
C LEU A 84 26.69 -21.39 21.43
N ARG A 85 27.88 -21.89 21.14
CA ARG A 85 28.12 -23.01 20.21
C ARG A 85 29.04 -24.06 20.82
N VAL A 86 28.62 -25.31 20.77
CA VAL A 86 29.32 -26.45 21.39
C VAL A 86 29.64 -27.50 20.33
N PHE A 87 30.93 -27.75 20.13
CA PHE A 87 31.46 -28.86 19.34
C PHE A 87 31.84 -30.00 20.29
N ASN A 88 31.15 -31.13 20.21
CA ASN A 88 31.42 -32.34 20.97
C ASN A 88 30.94 -33.59 20.21
N SER A 89 31.05 -34.78 20.82
CA SER A 89 30.59 -36.03 20.20
C SER A 89 29.12 -36.02 19.77
N ASP A 90 28.26 -35.31 20.53
CA ASP A 90 26.83 -35.22 20.24
C ASP A 90 26.61 -34.31 19.02
N TYR A 91 27.33 -33.19 18.93
CA TYR A 91 27.32 -32.35 17.73
C TYR A 91 27.73 -33.14 16.48
N ILE A 92 28.77 -33.97 16.56
CA ILE A 92 29.22 -34.81 15.44
C ILE A 92 28.13 -35.83 15.06
N LYS A 93 27.44 -36.42 16.04
CA LYS A 93 26.36 -37.39 15.80
C LYS A 93 25.10 -36.73 15.22
N ASP A 94 24.70 -35.60 15.77
CA ASP A 94 23.51 -34.84 15.38
C ASP A 94 23.68 -34.25 13.97
N ASN A 95 24.88 -33.76 13.67
CA ASN A 95 25.18 -33.03 12.45
C ASN A 95 26.04 -33.83 11.48
N VAL A 96 26.26 -35.13 11.65
CA VAL A 96 26.85 -35.91 10.56
C VAL A 96 26.37 -37.36 10.51
N ASN A 97 25.56 -37.68 9.50
CA ASN A 97 24.97 -39.01 9.27
C ASN A 97 25.69 -39.72 8.09
N PHE A 98 26.26 -40.90 8.30
CA PHE A 98 27.29 -41.48 7.40
C PHE A 98 27.01 -42.89 6.86
N ILE A 99 25.75 -43.34 6.82
CA ILE A 99 25.46 -44.72 6.41
C ILE A 99 25.49 -44.90 4.88
N ASP A 100 25.13 -43.90 4.06
CA ASP A 100 24.89 -44.11 2.62
C ASP A 100 25.69 -43.22 1.63
N SER A 101 26.71 -42.48 2.07
CA SER A 101 27.46 -41.52 1.20
C SER A 101 26.59 -40.38 0.63
N SER A 102 25.35 -40.29 1.09
CA SER A 102 24.49 -39.12 1.00
C SER A 102 24.50 -38.43 2.35
N VAL A 103 24.75 -37.13 2.35
CA VAL A 103 24.55 -36.27 3.51
C VAL A 103 23.14 -35.71 3.40
N ASN A 104 22.41 -35.62 4.50
CA ASN A 104 21.13 -34.90 4.47
C ASN A 104 21.41 -33.46 3.98
N PRO A 105 20.71 -32.95 2.94
CA PRO A 105 20.89 -31.58 2.46
C PRO A 105 20.80 -30.54 3.60
N VAL A 106 19.96 -30.85 4.60
CA VAL A 106 19.75 -30.14 5.88
C VAL A 106 21.03 -29.79 6.64
N LEU A 107 22.08 -30.60 6.45
CA LEU A 107 23.25 -30.66 7.29
C LEU A 107 24.41 -29.82 6.74
N ILE A 108 24.22 -29.19 5.58
CA ILE A 108 25.18 -28.28 4.95
C ILE A 108 24.61 -26.87 4.99
N VAL A 109 23.30 -26.73 4.86
CA VAL A 109 22.51 -25.51 5.02
C VAL A 109 21.11 -26.00 5.38
N GLY A 110 20.40 -25.39 6.33
CA GLY A 110 19.17 -25.94 6.93
C GLY A 110 18.07 -26.44 5.97
N GLU A 111 16.95 -26.90 6.53
CA GLU A 111 15.77 -27.42 5.83
C GLU A 111 15.19 -26.68 4.58
N PRO A 112 15.45 -25.39 4.20
CA PRO A 112 14.61 -24.76 3.18
C PRO A 112 14.86 -25.12 1.69
N ASN A 113 15.99 -25.69 1.27
CA ASN A 113 16.43 -25.47 -0.12
C ASN A 113 15.61 -26.16 -1.24
N ILE A 114 15.14 -27.40 -1.03
CA ILE A 114 14.33 -28.14 -2.02
C ILE A 114 12.91 -27.56 -2.09
N GLU A 115 12.37 -27.16 -0.94
CA GLU A 115 11.04 -26.53 -0.85
C GLU A 115 11.05 -25.17 -1.55
N LEU A 116 12.11 -24.38 -1.37
CA LEU A 116 12.32 -23.09 -2.01
C LEU A 116 12.45 -23.20 -3.54
N GLU A 117 13.20 -24.17 -4.07
CA GLU A 117 13.28 -24.38 -5.52
C GLU A 117 11.95 -24.84 -6.14
N THR A 118 11.23 -25.70 -5.43
CA THR A 118 9.88 -26.14 -5.83
C THR A 118 8.88 -24.98 -5.78
N GLU A 119 8.95 -24.15 -4.74
CA GLU A 119 8.16 -22.93 -4.60
C GLU A 119 8.48 -21.94 -5.73
N LEU A 120 9.77 -21.74 -6.04
CA LEU A 120 10.20 -20.84 -7.11
C LEU A 120 9.62 -21.24 -8.47
N LYS A 121 9.76 -22.51 -8.86
CA LYS A 121 9.17 -23.02 -10.11
C LYS A 121 7.66 -22.86 -10.14
N ARG A 122 6.96 -23.17 -9.04
CA ARG A 122 5.50 -22.99 -8.97
C ARG A 122 5.11 -21.52 -9.18
N ILE A 123 5.81 -20.59 -8.53
CA ILE A 123 5.50 -19.16 -8.66
C ILE A 123 5.77 -18.66 -10.08
N GLU A 124 6.91 -19.04 -10.67
CA GLU A 124 7.33 -18.60 -12.01
C GLU A 124 6.48 -19.22 -13.14
N ASP A 125 6.21 -20.52 -13.07
CA ASP A 125 5.58 -21.28 -14.17
C ASP A 125 4.05 -21.33 -14.06
N VAL A 126 3.48 -21.17 -12.85
CA VAL A 126 2.04 -21.35 -12.59
C VAL A 126 1.40 -20.08 -12.05
N ASP A 127 1.86 -19.59 -10.89
CA ASP A 127 1.11 -18.56 -10.15
C ASP A 127 1.13 -17.19 -10.86
N ILE A 128 2.30 -16.75 -11.36
CA ILE A 128 2.40 -15.47 -12.10
C ILE A 128 1.63 -15.52 -13.42
N PRO A 129 1.83 -16.50 -14.32
CA PRO A 129 1.08 -16.56 -15.58
C PRO A 129 -0.44 -16.62 -15.37
N ALA A 130 -0.91 -17.35 -14.36
CA ALA A 130 -2.33 -17.39 -14.01
C ALA A 130 -2.85 -16.01 -13.57
N LYS A 131 -2.10 -15.31 -12.71
CA LYS A 131 -2.48 -13.96 -12.25
C LYS A 131 -2.40 -12.91 -13.35
N GLU A 132 -1.48 -13.03 -14.29
CA GLU A 132 -1.43 -12.14 -15.46
C GLU A 132 -2.65 -12.31 -16.37
N LEU A 133 -3.10 -13.55 -16.56
CA LEU A 133 -4.33 -13.83 -17.29
C LEU A 133 -5.56 -13.23 -16.60
N GLU A 134 -5.71 -13.43 -15.28
CA GLU A 134 -6.78 -12.81 -14.48
C GLU A 134 -6.74 -11.28 -14.58
N ARG A 135 -5.55 -10.67 -14.43
CA ARG A 135 -5.34 -9.22 -14.55
C ARG A 135 -5.89 -8.69 -15.88
N ASP A 136 -5.56 -9.37 -16.98
CA ASP A 136 -5.96 -8.96 -18.32
C ASP A 136 -7.47 -9.15 -18.56
N GLN A 137 -8.05 -10.20 -17.99
CA GLN A 137 -9.50 -10.42 -17.99
C GLN A 137 -10.27 -9.34 -17.22
N HIS A 138 -9.82 -8.97 -16.01
CA HIS A 138 -10.43 -7.91 -15.21
C HIS A 138 -10.34 -6.55 -15.93
N LYS A 139 -9.17 -6.25 -16.53
CA LYS A 139 -8.99 -5.02 -17.31
C LYS A 139 -9.94 -4.97 -18.50
N LYS A 140 -10.00 -6.05 -19.28
CA LYS A 140 -10.89 -6.13 -20.44
C LYS A 140 -12.35 -5.99 -20.03
N SER A 141 -12.77 -6.64 -18.94
CA SER A 141 -14.15 -6.54 -18.43
C SER A 141 -14.50 -5.12 -17.99
N ALA A 142 -13.56 -4.42 -17.33
CA ALA A 142 -13.73 -3.01 -16.97
C ALA A 142 -13.87 -2.10 -18.21
N ASP A 143 -13.00 -2.29 -19.20
CA ASP A 143 -12.98 -1.49 -20.43
C ASP A 143 -14.24 -1.74 -21.28
N ASP A 144 -14.65 -3.00 -21.45
CA ASP A 144 -15.84 -3.39 -22.20
C ASP A 144 -17.11 -2.81 -21.54
N LYS A 145 -17.24 -2.92 -20.20
CA LYS A 145 -18.40 -2.38 -19.47
C LYS A 145 -18.44 -0.86 -19.48
N GLN A 146 -17.27 -0.21 -19.41
CA GLN A 146 -17.16 1.25 -19.52
C GLN A 146 -17.54 1.71 -20.94
N ALA A 147 -17.10 1.00 -21.98
CA ALA A 147 -17.43 1.29 -23.36
C ALA A 147 -18.94 1.11 -23.65
N GLU A 148 -19.55 0.05 -23.11
CA GLU A 148 -21.01 -0.17 -23.17
C GLU A 148 -21.77 1.05 -22.62
N LYS A 149 -21.41 1.49 -21.39
CA LYS A 149 -22.02 2.67 -20.76
C LYS A 149 -21.87 3.93 -21.60
N ASP A 150 -20.65 4.19 -22.07
CA ASP A 150 -20.34 5.39 -22.85
C ASP A 150 -21.07 5.40 -24.20
N ASN A 151 -21.22 4.24 -24.85
CA ASN A 151 -21.96 4.10 -26.10
C ASN A 151 -23.47 4.31 -25.92
N ARG A 152 -24.06 3.77 -24.85
CA ARG A 152 -25.47 4.03 -24.49
C ARG A 152 -25.73 5.52 -24.31
N LEU A 153 -24.93 6.20 -23.48
CA LEU A 153 -25.06 7.64 -23.25
C LEU A 153 -24.85 8.48 -24.53
N LYS A 154 -23.92 8.07 -25.39
CA LYS A 154 -23.71 8.70 -26.69
C LYS A 154 -24.94 8.56 -27.59
N THR A 155 -25.58 7.38 -27.58
CA THR A 155 -26.79 7.10 -28.36
C THR A 155 -27.93 8.02 -27.95
N VAL A 156 -28.17 8.20 -26.64
CA VAL A 156 -29.17 9.16 -26.14
C VAL A 156 -28.92 10.58 -26.68
N GLY A 157 -27.66 11.03 -26.63
CA GLY A 157 -27.27 12.33 -27.19
C GLY A 157 -27.55 12.45 -28.70
N GLN A 158 -27.24 11.40 -29.45
CA GLN A 158 -27.47 11.33 -30.90
C GLN A 158 -28.97 11.34 -31.25
N VAL A 159 -29.80 10.59 -30.51
CA VAL A 159 -31.25 10.56 -30.71
C VAL A 159 -31.85 11.95 -30.54
N VAL A 160 -31.54 12.65 -29.43
CA VAL A 160 -32.05 14.01 -29.21
C VAL A 160 -31.53 14.99 -30.25
N SER A 161 -30.26 14.86 -30.66
CA SER A 161 -29.67 15.73 -31.69
C SER A 161 -30.33 15.55 -33.06
N ALA A 162 -30.70 14.31 -33.41
CA ALA A 162 -31.39 14.00 -34.67
C ALA A 162 -32.80 14.64 -34.76
N LEU A 163 -33.40 15.03 -33.63
CA LEU A 163 -34.69 15.72 -33.62
C LEU A 163 -34.62 17.17 -34.12
N ASN A 164 -33.43 17.75 -34.28
CA ASN A 164 -33.25 19.15 -34.73
C ASN A 164 -34.01 20.19 -33.89
N VAL A 165 -34.25 19.92 -32.61
CA VAL A 165 -34.98 20.80 -31.68
C VAL A 165 -34.08 21.74 -30.87
N LEU A 166 -32.75 21.53 -30.92
CA LEU A 166 -31.79 22.15 -30.00
C LEU A 166 -31.25 23.52 -30.44
N GLY A 167 -31.69 24.06 -31.58
CA GLY A 167 -31.35 25.43 -32.01
C GLY A 167 -29.85 25.71 -32.14
N GLY A 168 -29.05 24.70 -32.54
CA GLY A 168 -27.60 24.80 -32.68
C GLY A 168 -26.79 24.36 -31.44
N SER A 169 -27.43 24.07 -30.31
CA SER A 169 -26.76 23.49 -29.14
C SER A 169 -26.51 21.99 -29.30
N THR A 170 -25.40 21.49 -28.76
CA THR A 170 -25.03 20.07 -28.81
C THR A 170 -25.44 19.35 -27.53
N PHE A 171 -26.08 18.19 -27.66
CA PHE A 171 -26.39 17.32 -26.53
C PHE A 171 -25.60 16.01 -26.65
N THR A 172 -24.51 15.92 -25.89
CA THR A 172 -23.58 14.79 -25.91
C THR A 172 -23.65 14.02 -24.59
N ARG A 173 -22.85 12.94 -24.45
CA ARG A 173 -22.70 12.18 -23.21
C ARG A 173 -22.58 13.07 -21.96
N THR A 174 -21.80 14.16 -22.03
CA THR A 174 -21.57 15.07 -20.91
C THR A 174 -22.85 15.76 -20.45
N GLY A 175 -23.80 16.02 -21.36
CA GLY A 175 -25.11 16.59 -21.03
C GLY A 175 -26.12 15.54 -20.53
N VAL A 176 -26.01 14.29 -20.99
CA VAL A 176 -26.91 13.19 -20.58
C VAL A 176 -26.59 12.72 -19.16
N THR A 177 -25.30 12.55 -18.85
CA THR A 177 -24.81 11.99 -17.58
C THR A 177 -25.44 12.62 -16.32
N PRO A 178 -25.44 13.96 -16.14
CA PRO A 178 -26.02 14.58 -14.94
C PRO A 178 -27.55 14.46 -14.88
N LEU A 179 -28.23 14.25 -16.01
CA LEU A 179 -29.68 14.12 -16.04
C LEU A 179 -30.14 12.76 -15.51
N LEU A 180 -29.34 11.70 -15.67
CA LEU A 180 -29.72 10.34 -15.24
C LEU A 180 -30.15 10.27 -13.77
N THR A 181 -29.55 11.07 -12.89
CA THR A 181 -29.88 11.10 -11.46
C THR A 181 -30.96 12.12 -11.09
N GLN A 182 -31.39 12.97 -12.05
CA GLN A 182 -32.34 14.05 -11.82
C GLN A 182 -33.72 13.76 -12.42
N VAL A 183 -33.79 12.84 -13.38
CA VAL A 183 -35.04 12.46 -14.06
C VAL A 183 -35.87 11.49 -13.22
N THR A 184 -37.18 11.56 -13.41
CA THR A 184 -38.18 10.76 -12.69
C THR A 184 -39.25 10.27 -13.66
N ALA A 185 -40.15 9.40 -13.19
CA ALA A 185 -41.29 8.93 -13.99
C ALA A 185 -42.16 10.06 -14.59
N LYS A 186 -42.17 11.25 -13.99
CA LYS A 186 -42.90 12.43 -14.49
C LYS A 186 -42.33 13.02 -15.77
N ASP A 187 -41.07 12.70 -16.08
CA ASP A 187 -40.36 13.18 -17.26
C ASP A 187 -40.65 12.33 -18.50
N LEU A 188 -41.20 11.13 -18.32
CA LEU A 188 -41.72 10.34 -19.43
C LEU A 188 -42.90 11.09 -20.07
N LYS A 189 -42.95 11.06 -21.40
CA LYS A 189 -43.92 11.78 -22.23
C LYS A 189 -44.50 10.80 -23.22
N THR A 190 -45.79 10.95 -23.49
CA THR A 190 -46.47 10.27 -24.58
C THR A 190 -45.99 10.81 -25.93
N CYS A 191 -46.25 10.09 -27.02
CA CYS A 191 -45.89 10.56 -28.36
C CYS A 191 -46.56 11.92 -28.68
N ALA A 192 -47.82 12.10 -28.30
CA ALA A 192 -48.54 13.36 -28.51
C ALA A 192 -47.92 14.54 -27.75
N GLU A 193 -47.50 14.34 -26.50
CA GLU A 193 -46.82 15.39 -25.72
C GLU A 193 -45.43 15.71 -26.29
N LEU A 194 -44.70 14.70 -26.78
CA LEU A 194 -43.40 14.92 -27.44
C LEU A 194 -43.57 15.74 -28.71
N ASP A 195 -44.54 15.43 -29.55
CA ASP A 195 -44.81 16.20 -30.77
C ASP A 195 -45.07 17.68 -30.45
N GLN A 196 -45.92 17.96 -29.46
CA GLN A 196 -46.17 19.34 -28.99
C GLN A 196 -44.91 20.05 -28.48
N LEU A 197 -44.07 19.34 -27.73
CA LEU A 197 -42.79 19.89 -27.25
C LEU A 197 -41.81 20.13 -28.40
N MET A 198 -41.77 19.24 -29.41
CA MET A 198 -40.93 19.41 -30.60
C MET A 198 -41.39 20.61 -31.44
N ASP A 199 -42.70 20.79 -31.60
CA ASP A 199 -43.27 21.94 -32.30
C ASP A 199 -42.94 23.25 -31.56
N THR A 200 -43.08 23.27 -30.24
CA THR A 200 -42.71 24.42 -29.40
C THR A 200 -41.21 24.71 -29.46
N ALA A 201 -40.36 23.68 -29.48
CA ALA A 201 -38.91 23.86 -29.56
C ALA A 201 -38.43 24.37 -30.93
N ARG A 202 -39.19 24.08 -32.00
CA ARG A 202 -38.91 24.48 -33.40
C ARG A 202 -39.62 25.77 -33.83
N SER A 203 -40.62 26.23 -33.07
CA SER A 203 -41.42 27.40 -33.41
C SER A 203 -40.55 28.67 -33.54
N LYS A 204 -40.90 29.56 -34.45
CA LYS A 204 -40.22 30.85 -34.60
C LYS A 204 -40.87 31.88 -33.67
N GLN A 205 -40.06 32.76 -33.09
CA GLN A 205 -40.58 33.90 -32.33
C GLN A 205 -41.35 34.80 -33.29
N ALA A 206 -42.62 35.06 -33.02
CA ALA A 206 -43.36 36.11 -33.70
C ALA A 206 -42.99 37.48 -33.09
N ASP A 207 -42.92 38.53 -33.89
CA ASP A 207 -42.69 39.89 -33.40
C ASP A 207 -43.86 40.37 -32.54
N THR A 208 -43.59 41.20 -31.52
CA THR A 208 -44.67 41.84 -30.76
C THR A 208 -45.47 42.81 -31.63
N VAL A 209 -46.75 42.93 -31.35
CA VAL A 209 -47.69 43.75 -32.11
C VAL A 209 -48.19 44.91 -31.23
N ASN A 210 -48.37 46.09 -31.82
CA ASN A 210 -48.92 47.25 -31.11
C ASN A 210 -50.37 46.99 -30.64
N LEU A 211 -50.76 47.58 -29.51
CA LEU A 211 -52.14 47.53 -29.02
C LEU A 211 -53.09 48.25 -29.99
N ALA A 212 -54.31 47.73 -30.09
CA ALA A 212 -55.38 48.38 -30.83
C ALA A 212 -55.77 49.70 -30.16
N SER A 213 -55.93 50.74 -30.96
CA SER A 213 -56.37 52.07 -30.53
C SER A 213 -57.58 52.48 -31.35
N ILE A 214 -58.68 52.83 -30.67
CA ILE A 214 -59.87 53.45 -31.27
C ILE A 214 -60.15 54.68 -30.42
N LYS A 215 -60.17 55.86 -31.04
CA LYS A 215 -60.36 57.16 -30.38
C LYS A 215 -61.55 57.86 -30.99
N THR A 216 -62.56 58.09 -30.17
CA THR A 216 -63.69 58.95 -30.48
C THR A 216 -63.31 60.41 -30.20
N PRO A 217 -63.66 61.35 -31.09
CA PRO A 217 -63.31 62.75 -30.92
C PRO A 217 -64.08 63.35 -29.74
N ASP A 218 -63.39 64.06 -28.85
CA ASP A 218 -64.05 64.87 -27.82
C ASP A 218 -64.56 66.17 -28.46
N ILE A 219 -65.88 66.28 -28.59
CA ILE A 219 -66.55 67.43 -29.18
C ILE A 219 -67.27 68.30 -28.14
N THR A 220 -67.04 68.08 -26.84
CA THR A 220 -67.76 68.79 -25.77
C THR A 220 -67.66 70.31 -25.90
N VAL A 221 -66.43 70.81 -26.09
CA VAL A 221 -66.17 72.25 -26.29
C VAL A 221 -66.79 72.76 -27.59
N LEU A 222 -66.82 71.93 -28.64
CA LEU A 222 -67.43 72.29 -29.92
C LEU A 222 -68.95 72.37 -29.80
N LEU A 223 -69.58 71.47 -29.05
CA LEU A 223 -71.03 71.51 -28.79
C LEU A 223 -71.42 72.78 -28.00
N GLU A 224 -70.65 73.18 -26.99
CA GLU A 224 -70.87 74.43 -26.25
C GLU A 224 -70.74 75.67 -27.16
N GLN A 225 -69.76 75.67 -28.08
CA GLN A 225 -69.61 76.73 -29.07
C GLN A 225 -70.80 76.78 -30.03
N ILE A 226 -71.23 75.63 -30.53
CA ILE A 226 -72.37 75.50 -31.43
C ILE A 226 -73.65 76.00 -30.73
N GLU A 227 -73.90 75.59 -29.49
CA GLU A 227 -75.03 76.05 -28.67
C GLU A 227 -75.06 77.59 -28.57
N SER A 228 -73.92 78.21 -28.24
CA SER A 228 -73.81 79.67 -28.18
C SER A 228 -74.13 80.31 -29.54
N VAL A 229 -73.65 79.73 -30.65
CA VAL A 229 -73.89 80.26 -32.01
C VAL A 229 -75.37 80.13 -32.40
N LEU A 230 -76.03 79.01 -32.09
CA LEU A 230 -77.44 78.81 -32.42
C LEU A 230 -78.38 79.68 -31.59
N ALA A 231 -77.95 80.10 -30.39
CA ALA A 231 -78.68 81.00 -29.50
C ALA A 231 -78.61 82.49 -29.89
N GLU A 232 -77.67 82.91 -30.75
CA GLU A 232 -77.54 84.31 -31.19
C GLU A 232 -78.59 84.68 -32.25
N SER A 233 -79.42 85.70 -32.04
CA SER A 233 -80.36 86.22 -33.06
C SER A 233 -79.96 87.61 -33.54
N VAL A 234 -80.10 87.89 -34.84
CA VAL A 234 -79.83 89.22 -35.41
C VAL A 234 -81.11 89.93 -35.85
N THR A 235 -81.26 91.21 -35.50
CA THR A 235 -82.34 92.08 -36.01
C THR A 235 -81.86 92.77 -37.28
N ARG A 236 -82.66 92.73 -38.35
CA ARG A 236 -82.34 93.33 -39.65
C ARG A 236 -83.52 94.12 -40.21
N THR A 237 -83.23 95.12 -41.02
CA THR A 237 -84.22 95.76 -41.90
C THR A 237 -84.59 94.77 -43.00
N THR A 238 -85.88 94.53 -43.26
CA THR A 238 -86.33 93.52 -44.24
C THR A 238 -86.33 94.05 -45.66
N ILE A 239 -85.72 93.30 -46.60
CA ILE A 239 -85.82 93.52 -48.04
C ILE A 239 -86.43 92.26 -48.67
N GLU A 240 -87.71 92.32 -49.08
CA GLU A 240 -88.49 91.15 -49.55
C GLU A 240 -87.80 90.34 -50.65
N GLU A 241 -87.11 91.01 -51.58
CA GLU A 241 -86.44 90.38 -52.72
C GLU A 241 -85.26 89.49 -52.28
N LEU A 242 -84.56 89.91 -51.22
CA LEU A 242 -83.45 89.15 -50.63
C LEU A 242 -83.97 88.05 -49.70
N GLU A 243 -85.15 88.24 -49.10
CA GLU A 243 -85.80 87.20 -48.32
C GLU A 243 -86.25 86.03 -49.19
N ALA A 244 -86.91 86.32 -50.31
CA ALA A 244 -87.45 85.32 -51.21
C ALA A 244 -86.39 84.55 -52.03
N ASN A 245 -85.13 85.01 -52.06
CA ASN A 245 -84.09 84.42 -52.91
C ASN A 245 -82.71 84.41 -52.24
N ALA A 246 -82.35 83.26 -51.63
CA ALA A 246 -81.07 83.06 -50.96
C ALA A 246 -79.85 83.22 -51.90
N VAL A 247 -79.98 82.85 -53.17
CA VAL A 247 -78.89 83.00 -54.17
C VAL A 247 -78.65 84.49 -54.44
N LEU A 248 -79.73 85.25 -54.61
CA LEU A 248 -79.67 86.69 -54.77
C LEU A 248 -79.13 87.36 -53.51
N ARG A 249 -79.59 86.96 -52.32
CA ARG A 249 -79.10 87.45 -51.02
C ARG A 249 -77.59 87.32 -50.91
N LYS A 250 -77.05 86.13 -51.19
CA LYS A 250 -75.60 85.87 -51.17
C LYS A 250 -74.86 86.71 -52.21
N TRP A 251 -75.40 86.81 -53.43
CA TRP A 251 -74.81 87.64 -54.48
C TRP A 251 -74.79 89.13 -54.10
N VAL A 252 -75.85 89.64 -53.46
CA VAL A 252 -75.91 91.02 -52.98
C VAL A 252 -74.96 91.23 -51.80
N GLU A 253 -74.87 90.29 -50.85
CA GLU A 253 -73.93 90.34 -49.72
C GLU A 253 -72.48 90.42 -50.20
N ASP A 254 -72.12 89.55 -51.15
CA ASP A 254 -70.78 89.54 -51.75
C ASP A 254 -70.55 90.80 -52.60
N GLY A 255 -71.57 91.23 -53.36
CA GLY A 255 -71.53 92.46 -54.14
C GLY A 255 -71.32 93.72 -53.28
N LEU A 256 -71.93 93.79 -52.10
CA LEU A 256 -71.84 94.94 -51.18
C LEU A 256 -70.40 95.19 -50.72
N LYS A 257 -69.58 94.13 -50.58
CA LYS A 257 -68.15 94.24 -50.25
C LYS A 257 -67.35 95.04 -51.28
N HIS A 258 -67.88 95.18 -52.50
CA HIS A 258 -67.25 95.93 -53.58
C HIS A 258 -67.80 97.37 -53.72
N HIS A 259 -68.70 97.81 -52.84
CA HIS A 259 -69.42 99.09 -52.92
C HIS A 259 -69.38 99.89 -51.61
N HIS A 260 -68.16 100.18 -51.13
CA HIS A 260 -67.96 100.94 -49.88
C HIS A 260 -67.99 102.47 -50.06
N GLU A 261 -67.78 103.00 -51.29
CA GLU A 261 -68.05 104.39 -51.72
C GLU A 261 -67.81 104.53 -53.25
N PRO A 262 -68.86 104.39 -54.08
CA PRO A 262 -68.90 105.17 -55.33
C PRO A 262 -70.31 105.66 -55.70
N GLU A 263 -70.39 106.86 -56.30
CA GLU A 263 -71.62 107.47 -56.84
C GLU A 263 -72.33 106.61 -57.92
N VAL A 264 -71.72 105.47 -58.34
CA VAL A 264 -72.20 104.56 -59.39
C VAL A 264 -71.99 103.06 -59.03
N CYS A 265 -72.94 102.21 -59.44
CA CYS A 265 -72.89 100.76 -59.31
C CYS A 265 -71.71 100.16 -60.14
N GLN A 266 -70.87 99.32 -59.54
CA GLN A 266 -69.73 98.70 -60.24
C GLN A 266 -70.14 97.75 -61.36
N PHE A 267 -71.35 97.20 -61.31
CA PHE A 267 -71.87 96.25 -62.30
C PHE A 267 -72.42 96.96 -63.55
N CYS A 268 -73.46 97.79 -63.37
CA CYS A 268 -74.16 98.42 -64.50
C CYS A 268 -73.75 99.87 -64.77
N LYS A 269 -72.88 100.46 -63.94
CA LYS A 269 -72.41 101.85 -64.01
C LYS A 269 -73.49 102.94 -63.87
N ASN A 270 -74.72 102.58 -63.50
CA ASN A 270 -75.77 103.53 -63.15
C ASN A 270 -75.55 104.14 -61.75
N PRO A 271 -76.08 105.34 -61.46
CA PRO A 271 -75.99 105.95 -60.13
C PRO A 271 -76.56 105.05 -59.03
N LEU A 272 -75.84 104.91 -57.92
CA LEU A 272 -76.30 104.15 -56.74
C LEU A 272 -76.66 105.15 -55.63
N THR A 273 -77.91 105.15 -55.19
CA THR A 273 -78.37 106.11 -54.18
C THR A 273 -77.87 105.72 -52.78
N ALA A 274 -77.57 106.73 -51.96
CA ALA A 274 -77.20 106.53 -50.56
C ALA A 274 -78.27 105.73 -49.81
N ASP A 275 -79.55 106.04 -50.03
CA ASP A 275 -80.68 105.32 -49.43
C ASP A 275 -80.66 103.81 -49.73
N ARG A 276 -80.29 103.38 -50.95
CA ARG A 276 -80.22 101.95 -51.29
C ARG A 276 -79.01 101.27 -50.67
N LEU A 277 -77.88 101.97 -50.54
CA LEU A 277 -76.72 101.45 -49.81
C LEU A 277 -77.02 101.33 -48.31
N ASP A 278 -77.68 102.32 -47.72
CA ASP A 278 -78.08 102.31 -46.31
C ASP A 278 -79.11 101.21 -46.03
N GLU A 279 -80.07 100.99 -46.93
CA GLU A 279 -81.03 99.88 -46.87
C GLU A 279 -80.32 98.51 -46.89
N LEU A 280 -79.37 98.32 -47.81
CA LEU A 280 -78.58 97.09 -47.92
C LEU A 280 -77.61 96.90 -46.74
N ASN A 281 -76.98 97.97 -46.25
CA ASN A 281 -76.12 97.93 -45.06
C ASN A 281 -76.94 97.67 -43.77
N GLY A 282 -78.17 98.17 -43.70
CA GLY A 282 -79.12 97.84 -42.65
C GLY A 282 -79.58 96.37 -42.69
N TYR A 283 -79.72 95.80 -43.89
CA TYR A 283 -79.97 94.36 -44.08
C TYR A 283 -78.74 93.51 -43.70
N PHE A 284 -77.52 93.90 -44.09
CA PHE A 284 -76.26 93.20 -43.82
C PHE A 284 -75.44 93.84 -42.69
N SER A 285 -76.05 93.99 -41.52
CA SER A 285 -75.43 94.62 -40.34
C SER A 285 -74.16 93.90 -39.85
N ASP A 286 -73.34 94.58 -39.04
CA ASP A 286 -72.14 93.99 -38.45
C ASP A 286 -72.45 92.78 -37.56
N THR A 287 -73.62 92.77 -36.91
CA THR A 287 -74.09 91.62 -36.11
C THR A 287 -74.38 90.40 -37.00
N TYR A 288 -74.94 90.59 -38.20
CA TYR A 288 -75.12 89.52 -39.18
C TYR A 288 -73.79 88.94 -39.67
N LYS A 289 -72.84 89.81 -40.07
CA LYS A 289 -71.52 89.37 -40.58
C LYS A 289 -70.74 88.58 -39.52
N ASN A 290 -70.81 89.02 -38.26
CA ASN A 290 -70.17 88.32 -37.13
C ASN A 290 -70.78 86.94 -36.90
N LEU A 291 -72.12 86.81 -36.89
CA LEU A 291 -72.79 85.52 -36.71
C LEU A 291 -72.50 84.57 -37.88
N SER A 292 -72.55 85.06 -39.12
CA SER A 292 -72.18 84.29 -40.33
C SER A 292 -70.74 83.73 -40.25
N THR A 293 -69.80 84.54 -39.75
CA THR A 293 -68.40 84.11 -39.56
C THR A 293 -68.29 83.01 -38.49
N LYS A 294 -68.99 83.15 -37.36
CA LYS A 294 -69.03 82.13 -36.31
C LYS A 294 -69.63 80.81 -36.80
N ILE A 295 -70.74 80.86 -37.55
CA ILE A 295 -71.38 79.67 -38.14
C ILE A 295 -70.40 78.96 -39.09
N ASN A 296 -69.74 79.68 -39.99
CA ASN A 296 -68.78 79.09 -40.93
C ASN A 296 -67.56 78.47 -40.21
N ALA A 297 -67.08 79.10 -39.14
CA ALA A 297 -66.01 78.55 -38.32
C ALA A 297 -66.44 77.26 -37.62
N ALA A 298 -67.66 77.21 -37.07
CA ALA A 298 -68.22 76.02 -36.46
C ALA A 298 -68.40 74.88 -37.48
N ILE A 299 -68.92 75.17 -38.67
CA ILE A 299 -69.06 74.20 -39.78
C ILE A 299 -67.70 73.57 -40.11
N LYS A 300 -66.64 74.38 -40.23
CA LYS A 300 -65.29 73.89 -40.53
C LYS A 300 -64.75 72.96 -39.43
N GLN A 301 -65.02 73.27 -38.17
CA GLN A 301 -64.61 72.40 -37.05
C GLN A 301 -65.38 71.08 -37.05
N VAL A 302 -66.70 71.12 -37.29
CA VAL A 302 -67.54 69.91 -37.40
C VAL A 302 -67.09 69.03 -38.57
N GLN A 303 -66.72 69.61 -39.72
CA GLN A 303 -66.19 68.84 -40.86
C GLN A 303 -64.92 68.03 -40.53
N GLY A 304 -64.14 68.44 -39.53
CA GLY A 304 -62.94 67.72 -39.08
C GLY A 304 -63.21 66.55 -38.12
N ILE A 305 -64.45 66.38 -37.65
CA ILE A 305 -64.84 65.25 -36.79
C ILE A 305 -64.72 63.95 -37.59
N SER A 306 -63.93 63.00 -37.06
CA SER A 306 -63.77 61.66 -37.63
C SER A 306 -63.31 60.68 -36.54
N LEU A 307 -63.62 59.40 -36.72
CA LEU A 307 -63.11 58.34 -35.86
C LEU A 307 -61.66 58.02 -36.23
N SER A 308 -60.75 57.96 -35.25
CA SER A 308 -59.37 57.54 -35.48
C SER A 308 -59.14 56.14 -34.92
N HIS A 309 -58.69 55.19 -35.75
CA HIS A 309 -58.38 53.84 -35.31
C HIS A 309 -57.09 53.29 -35.94
N SER A 310 -56.40 52.43 -35.19
CA SER A 310 -55.21 51.68 -35.62
C SER A 310 -55.29 50.28 -35.01
N ILE A 311 -55.51 49.28 -35.86
CA ILE A 311 -55.78 47.90 -35.45
C ILE A 311 -54.86 46.96 -36.24
N PRO A 312 -54.09 46.10 -35.56
CA PRO A 312 -53.29 45.08 -36.22
C PRO A 312 -54.14 44.08 -37.00
N LYS A 313 -53.56 43.40 -37.99
CA LYS A 313 -54.28 42.33 -38.71
C LYS A 313 -54.27 41.04 -37.89
N ALA A 314 -55.31 40.22 -38.00
CA ALA A 314 -55.33 38.89 -37.35
C ALA A 314 -54.09 38.06 -37.73
N THR A 315 -53.63 38.13 -38.98
CA THR A 315 -52.43 37.43 -39.46
C THR A 315 -51.14 37.83 -38.74
N ASN A 316 -51.12 38.93 -37.99
CA ASN A 316 -49.99 39.33 -37.16
C ASN A 316 -49.96 38.58 -35.81
N LEU A 317 -51.05 37.91 -35.43
CA LEU A 317 -51.16 37.13 -34.19
C LEU A 317 -50.89 35.64 -34.43
N TYR A 318 -50.67 34.89 -33.34
CA TYR A 318 -50.54 33.43 -33.40
C TYR A 318 -51.83 32.80 -33.91
N ALA A 319 -51.74 31.71 -34.67
CA ALA A 319 -52.87 31.10 -35.38
C ALA A 319 -54.09 30.80 -34.50
N ASP A 320 -53.87 30.38 -33.25
CA ASP A 320 -54.93 30.09 -32.28
C ASP A 320 -55.62 31.36 -31.71
N LEU A 321 -54.98 32.53 -31.84
CA LEU A 321 -55.50 33.83 -31.42
C LEU A 321 -56.17 34.61 -32.57
N GLN A 322 -56.16 34.07 -33.79
CA GLN A 322 -56.80 34.68 -34.96
C GLN A 322 -58.30 34.45 -34.96
N GLN A 323 -58.76 33.37 -34.31
CA GLN A 323 -60.16 32.98 -34.32
C GLN A 323 -61.04 34.06 -33.67
N GLY A 324 -61.99 34.60 -34.43
CA GLY A 324 -62.90 35.66 -33.97
C GLY A 324 -62.29 37.06 -33.97
N TYR A 325 -61.00 37.23 -34.27
CA TYR A 325 -60.34 38.54 -34.29
C TYR A 325 -60.79 39.41 -35.47
N ASP A 326 -60.89 38.83 -36.68
CA ASP A 326 -61.37 39.57 -37.86
C ASP A 326 -62.83 40.01 -37.72
N ALA A 327 -63.66 39.23 -37.02
CA ALA A 327 -65.06 39.59 -36.76
C ALA A 327 -65.21 40.81 -35.82
N LEU A 328 -64.19 41.14 -35.03
CA LEU A 328 -64.17 42.38 -34.23
C LEU A 328 -63.96 43.61 -35.14
N SER A 329 -63.27 43.47 -36.27
CA SER A 329 -63.05 44.57 -37.22
C SER A 329 -64.35 45.07 -37.84
N ASP A 330 -65.32 44.18 -38.03
CA ASP A 330 -66.65 44.54 -38.52
C ASP A 330 -67.40 45.48 -37.56
N GLN A 331 -67.02 45.54 -36.28
CA GLN A 331 -67.64 46.42 -35.28
C GLN A 331 -67.11 47.86 -35.29
N ILE A 332 -66.07 48.16 -36.07
CA ILE A 332 -65.55 49.53 -36.23
C ILE A 332 -66.48 50.35 -37.11
N GLN A 333 -67.01 49.75 -38.18
CA GLN A 333 -67.87 50.46 -39.14
C GLN A 333 -69.11 51.07 -38.46
N PRO A 334 -69.85 50.36 -37.58
CA PRO A 334 -70.95 50.96 -36.81
C PRO A 334 -70.55 52.16 -35.95
N LEU A 335 -69.33 52.18 -35.39
CA LEU A 335 -68.83 53.33 -34.63
C LEU A 335 -68.55 54.52 -35.54
N ASP A 336 -67.95 54.28 -36.71
CA ASP A 336 -67.67 55.32 -37.71
C ASP A 336 -68.98 55.93 -38.25
N GLU A 337 -69.97 55.09 -38.55
CA GLU A 337 -71.32 55.52 -38.97
C GLU A 337 -72.02 56.36 -37.89
N GLN A 338 -71.86 56.03 -36.61
CA GLN A 338 -72.40 56.83 -35.50
C GLN A 338 -71.72 58.20 -35.39
N VAL A 339 -70.38 58.26 -35.48
CA VAL A 339 -69.63 59.53 -35.48
C VAL A 339 -70.02 60.40 -36.67
N GLU A 340 -70.12 59.82 -37.87
CA GLU A 340 -70.52 60.54 -39.08
C GLU A 340 -72.00 60.99 -39.00
N GLY A 341 -72.87 60.20 -38.37
CA GLY A 341 -74.26 60.57 -38.09
C GLY A 341 -74.38 61.81 -37.18
N VAL A 342 -73.58 61.87 -36.12
CA VAL A 342 -73.51 63.03 -35.22
C VAL A 342 -72.99 64.26 -35.99
N LYS A 343 -71.90 64.11 -36.74
CA LYS A 343 -71.32 65.17 -37.57
C LYS A 343 -72.34 65.73 -38.57
N ASN A 344 -73.03 64.88 -39.32
CA ASN A 344 -74.03 65.31 -40.30
C ASN A 344 -75.20 66.04 -39.64
N SER A 345 -75.62 65.60 -38.45
CA SER A 345 -76.68 66.27 -37.68
C SER A 345 -76.24 67.66 -37.21
N LEU A 346 -75.00 67.81 -36.73
CA LEU A 346 -74.42 69.10 -36.36
C LEU A 346 -74.29 70.05 -37.56
N LEU A 347 -73.84 69.55 -38.71
CA LEU A 347 -73.79 70.32 -39.95
C LEU A 347 -75.18 70.81 -40.35
N LYS A 348 -76.20 69.95 -40.26
CA LYS A 348 -77.57 70.32 -40.57
C LYS A 348 -78.10 71.42 -39.63
N ALA A 349 -77.82 71.34 -38.33
CA ALA A 349 -78.23 72.35 -37.37
C ALA A 349 -77.57 73.73 -37.64
N LEU A 350 -76.29 73.74 -37.98
CA LEU A 350 -75.56 74.96 -38.34
C LEU A 350 -76.01 75.54 -39.69
N GLU A 351 -76.35 74.69 -40.65
CA GLU A 351 -76.89 75.10 -41.95
C GLU A 351 -78.30 75.71 -41.81
N ASP A 352 -79.16 75.09 -41.02
CA ASP A 352 -80.48 75.61 -40.67
C ASP A 352 -80.38 76.96 -39.96
N LYS A 353 -79.41 77.11 -39.05
CA LYS A 353 -79.10 78.40 -38.42
C LYS A 353 -78.62 79.45 -39.42
N ARG A 354 -77.90 79.05 -40.48
CA ARG A 354 -77.44 79.95 -41.54
C ARG A 354 -78.60 80.49 -42.38
N GLU A 355 -79.64 79.69 -42.56
CA GLU A 355 -80.85 80.09 -43.30
C GLU A 355 -81.78 80.98 -42.45
N ARG A 356 -81.86 80.74 -41.13
CA ARG A 356 -82.75 81.42 -40.17
C ARG A 356 -81.99 82.17 -39.07
N MET A 357 -81.15 83.12 -39.46
CA MET A 357 -80.23 83.80 -38.52
C MET A 357 -80.92 84.76 -37.54
N GLU A 358 -82.13 85.20 -37.84
CA GLU A 358 -83.00 86.03 -37.01
C GLU A 358 -83.70 85.23 -35.90
N GLU A 359 -83.76 83.91 -36.03
CA GLU A 359 -84.40 83.04 -35.06
C GLU A 359 -83.37 82.38 -34.14
N ILE A 360 -83.77 82.11 -32.89
CA ILE A 360 -83.04 81.19 -32.03
C ILE A 360 -83.36 79.77 -32.49
N VAL A 361 -82.34 78.98 -32.81
CA VAL A 361 -82.52 77.57 -33.17
C VAL A 361 -82.31 76.73 -31.92
N PRO A 362 -83.32 75.98 -31.44
CA PRO A 362 -83.17 75.14 -30.26
C PRO A 362 -82.03 74.13 -30.47
N PHE A 363 -81.12 74.07 -29.51
CA PHE A 363 -79.97 73.18 -29.55
C PHE A 363 -79.71 72.65 -28.14
N SER A 364 -79.43 71.36 -28.01
CA SER A 364 -78.98 70.75 -26.77
C SER A 364 -77.77 69.86 -27.04
N PRO A 365 -76.63 70.05 -26.34
CA PRO A 365 -75.46 69.18 -26.49
C PRO A 365 -75.77 67.69 -26.25
N SER A 366 -76.76 67.35 -25.42
CA SER A 366 -77.11 65.95 -25.14
C SER A 366 -77.72 65.20 -26.31
N ASP A 367 -78.21 65.90 -27.34
CA ASP A 367 -78.80 65.28 -28.54
C ASP A 367 -77.72 64.73 -29.51
N TYR A 368 -76.44 64.98 -29.22
CA TYR A 368 -75.30 64.64 -30.08
C TYR A 368 -74.25 63.78 -29.34
N PRO A 369 -74.62 62.61 -28.78
CA PRO A 369 -73.68 61.79 -28.03
C PRO A 369 -72.64 61.13 -28.95
N MET A 370 -71.37 61.20 -28.58
CA MET A 370 -70.33 60.39 -29.22
C MET A 370 -70.40 58.94 -28.75
N PRO A 371 -70.14 57.96 -29.63
CA PRO A 371 -70.16 56.56 -29.23
C PRO A 371 -69.03 56.24 -28.24
N ASP A 372 -69.24 55.21 -27.41
CA ASP A 372 -68.18 54.66 -26.55
C ASP A 372 -67.48 53.50 -27.28
N ALA A 373 -66.15 53.59 -27.39
CA ALA A 373 -65.31 52.57 -28.02
C ALA A 373 -64.55 51.70 -27.01
N LEU A 374 -64.69 51.96 -25.71
CA LEU A 374 -63.85 51.34 -24.67
C LEU A 374 -63.95 49.80 -24.65
N GLU A 375 -65.17 49.26 -24.73
CA GLU A 375 -65.39 47.81 -24.71
C GLU A 375 -64.75 47.14 -25.94
N LEU A 376 -64.92 47.70 -27.12
CA LEU A 376 -64.33 47.17 -28.35
C LEU A 376 -62.79 47.21 -28.31
N VAL A 377 -62.20 48.28 -27.75
CA VAL A 377 -60.74 48.38 -27.53
C VAL A 377 -60.25 47.27 -26.58
N GLN A 378 -61.00 46.96 -25.51
CA GLN A 378 -60.65 45.88 -24.58
C GLN A 378 -60.73 44.50 -25.24
N LEU A 379 -61.76 44.27 -26.08
CA LEU A 379 -61.92 43.03 -26.85
C LEU A 379 -60.76 42.80 -27.82
N PHE A 380 -60.29 43.83 -28.53
CA PHE A 380 -59.11 43.72 -29.39
C PHE A 380 -57.80 43.50 -28.60
N ASN A 381 -57.64 44.20 -27.47
CA ASN A 381 -56.39 44.17 -26.71
C ASN A 381 -56.17 42.89 -25.89
N THR A 382 -57.23 42.13 -25.59
CA THR A 382 -57.11 40.84 -24.90
C THR A 382 -56.25 39.82 -25.67
N PRO A 383 -56.55 39.45 -26.93
CA PRO A 383 -55.72 38.54 -27.72
C PRO A 383 -54.36 39.14 -28.10
N ILE A 384 -54.24 40.47 -28.30
CA ILE A 384 -52.93 41.12 -28.56
C ILE A 384 -52.00 40.99 -27.36
N ASN A 385 -52.51 41.22 -26.14
CA ASN A 385 -51.71 41.08 -24.92
C ASN A 385 -51.24 39.63 -24.72
N GLU A 386 -52.10 38.65 -24.99
CA GLU A 386 -51.73 37.23 -24.92
C GLU A 386 -50.66 36.87 -25.97
N HIS A 387 -50.79 37.36 -27.20
CA HIS A 387 -49.76 37.21 -28.24
C HIS A 387 -48.42 37.82 -27.80
N ASN A 388 -48.43 39.07 -27.31
CA ASN A 388 -47.22 39.77 -26.87
C ASN A 388 -46.57 39.06 -25.69
N ARG A 389 -47.36 38.58 -24.72
CA ARG A 389 -46.86 37.77 -23.61
C ARG A 389 -46.15 36.52 -24.10
N ARG A 390 -46.75 35.77 -25.03
CA ARG A 390 -46.15 34.55 -25.62
C ARG A 390 -44.87 34.88 -26.41
N SER A 391 -44.88 35.93 -27.23
CA SER A 391 -43.68 36.40 -27.96
C SER A 391 -42.53 36.75 -27.01
N LEU A 392 -42.80 37.49 -25.92
CA LEU A 392 -41.78 37.87 -24.94
C LEU A 392 -41.25 36.67 -24.13
N GLN A 393 -42.09 35.66 -23.89
CA GLN A 393 -41.72 34.43 -23.15
C GLN A 393 -41.21 33.30 -24.05
N HIS A 394 -41.19 33.48 -25.36
CA HIS A 394 -40.86 32.46 -26.37
C HIS A 394 -39.54 31.73 -26.09
N GLY A 395 -38.47 32.48 -25.78
CA GLY A 395 -37.16 31.88 -25.47
C GLY A 395 -37.19 30.99 -24.23
N ALA A 396 -37.98 31.35 -23.22
CA ALA A 396 -38.14 30.56 -22.01
C ALA A 396 -38.97 29.29 -22.27
N GLU A 397 -40.03 29.38 -23.09
CA GLU A 397 -40.86 28.24 -23.49
C GLU A 397 -40.07 27.24 -24.36
N GLN A 398 -39.27 27.72 -25.32
CA GLN A 398 -38.36 26.87 -26.09
C GLN A 398 -37.34 26.15 -25.21
N THR A 399 -36.77 26.85 -24.23
CA THR A 399 -35.78 26.27 -23.32
C THR A 399 -36.43 25.18 -22.46
N LYS A 400 -37.61 25.46 -21.89
CA LYS A 400 -38.41 24.47 -21.15
C LYS A 400 -38.77 23.26 -22.00
N ALA A 401 -39.18 23.47 -23.25
CA ALA A 401 -39.52 22.39 -24.17
C ALA A 401 -38.30 21.52 -24.52
N ARG A 402 -37.16 22.14 -24.86
CA ARG A 402 -35.89 21.45 -25.12
C ARG A 402 -35.44 20.63 -23.90
N ASP A 403 -35.56 21.19 -22.71
CA ASP A 403 -35.15 20.50 -21.48
C ASP A 403 -36.11 19.36 -21.13
N ALA A 404 -37.42 19.51 -21.35
CA ALA A 404 -38.38 18.42 -21.22
C ALA A 404 -38.08 17.27 -22.19
N ILE A 405 -37.72 17.56 -23.44
CA ILE A 405 -37.31 16.55 -24.43
C ILE A 405 -36.03 15.83 -23.96
N LYS A 406 -34.99 16.56 -23.53
CA LYS A 406 -33.75 15.94 -23.00
C LYS A 406 -34.04 15.03 -21.82
N ARG A 407 -34.89 15.48 -20.88
CA ARG A 407 -35.29 14.72 -19.69
C ARG A 407 -36.10 13.47 -20.03
N HIS A 408 -36.96 13.53 -21.04
CA HIS A 408 -37.70 12.37 -21.53
C HIS A 408 -36.75 11.24 -21.97
N TYR A 409 -35.82 11.55 -22.90
CA TYR A 409 -34.90 10.54 -23.42
C TYR A 409 -33.89 10.06 -22.36
N ALA A 410 -33.47 10.93 -21.45
CA ALA A 410 -32.64 10.53 -20.31
C ALA A 410 -33.40 9.61 -19.34
N TYR A 411 -34.71 9.78 -19.13
CA TYR A 411 -35.52 8.87 -18.32
C TYR A 411 -35.79 7.53 -19.03
N ALA A 412 -36.08 7.55 -20.34
CA ALA A 412 -36.22 6.32 -21.11
C ALA A 412 -34.95 5.44 -21.00
N GLU A 413 -33.78 6.06 -21.06
CA GLU A 413 -32.49 5.38 -20.86
C GLU A 413 -32.38 4.69 -19.49
N THR A 414 -32.83 5.33 -18.39
CA THR A 414 -32.76 4.72 -17.05
C THR A 414 -33.73 3.55 -16.87
N THR A 415 -34.76 3.44 -17.70
CA THR A 415 -35.67 2.28 -17.71
C THR A 415 -35.11 1.09 -18.48
N GLU A 416 -34.22 1.32 -19.45
CA GLU A 416 -33.61 0.27 -20.27
C GLU A 416 -32.24 -0.19 -19.74
N TYR A 417 -31.53 0.66 -18.99
CA TYR A 417 -30.18 0.38 -18.53
C TYR A 417 -29.89 0.97 -17.13
N ASP A 418 -29.40 0.10 -16.24
CA ASP A 418 -29.00 0.48 -14.89
C ASP A 418 -27.57 1.06 -14.88
N HIS A 419 -27.47 2.38 -15.12
CA HIS A 419 -26.20 3.11 -15.08
C HIS A 419 -25.50 3.11 -13.71
N PRO A 420 -26.23 3.24 -12.57
CA PRO A 420 -25.65 3.05 -11.24
C PRO A 420 -24.98 1.67 -11.06
N GLU A 421 -25.70 0.59 -11.36
CA GLU A 421 -25.17 -0.77 -11.23
C GLU A 421 -23.97 -1.01 -12.15
N ALA A 422 -24.05 -0.56 -13.41
CA ALA A 422 -22.91 -0.64 -14.32
C ALA A 422 -21.68 0.14 -13.81
N THR A 423 -21.89 1.26 -13.12
CA THR A 423 -20.80 2.05 -12.53
C THR A 423 -20.16 1.31 -11.35
N ILE A 424 -20.96 0.60 -10.55
CA ILE A 424 -20.47 -0.30 -9.49
C ILE A 424 -19.65 -1.43 -10.09
N GLN A 425 -20.13 -2.08 -11.16
CA GLN A 425 -19.43 -3.18 -11.84
C GLN A 425 -18.09 -2.73 -12.44
N VAL A 426 -18.04 -1.59 -13.14
CA VAL A 426 -16.78 -1.04 -13.67
C VAL A 426 -15.77 -0.80 -12.55
N LYS A 427 -16.24 -0.27 -11.40
CA LYS A 427 -15.36 -0.06 -10.24
C LYS A 427 -14.88 -1.39 -9.67
N ALA A 428 -15.76 -2.38 -9.50
CA ALA A 428 -15.41 -3.70 -9.01
C ALA A 428 -14.32 -4.36 -9.87
N PHE A 429 -14.48 -4.37 -11.20
CA PHE A 429 -13.46 -4.91 -12.11
C PHE A 429 -12.11 -4.16 -12.03
N LYS A 430 -12.13 -2.84 -11.84
CA LYS A 430 -10.90 -2.05 -11.64
C LYS A 430 -10.22 -2.38 -10.30
N ASP A 431 -11.00 -2.53 -9.25
CA ASP A 431 -10.50 -2.90 -7.92
C ASP A 431 -9.90 -4.32 -7.94
N GLU A 432 -10.54 -5.28 -8.62
CA GLU A 432 -10.02 -6.63 -8.86
C GLU A 432 -8.73 -6.64 -9.69
N HIS A 433 -8.65 -5.82 -10.75
CA HIS A 433 -7.44 -5.64 -11.54
C HIS A 433 -6.27 -5.13 -10.67
N GLN A 434 -6.54 -4.14 -9.82
CA GLN A 434 -5.53 -3.58 -8.92
C GLN A 434 -5.09 -4.57 -7.83
N ALA A 435 -6.02 -5.34 -7.28
CA ALA A 435 -5.72 -6.40 -6.33
C ALA A 435 -4.81 -7.46 -6.96
N THR A 436 -5.10 -7.87 -8.20
CA THR A 436 -4.30 -8.86 -8.94
C THR A 436 -2.89 -8.33 -9.25
N LEU A 437 -2.75 -7.06 -9.64
CA LEU A 437 -1.44 -6.41 -9.81
C LEU A 437 -0.61 -6.43 -8.51
N THR A 438 -1.25 -6.13 -7.39
CA THR A 438 -0.61 -6.14 -6.07
C THR A 438 -0.10 -7.54 -5.73
N GLU A 439 -0.87 -8.57 -6.05
CA GLU A 439 -0.48 -9.96 -5.86
C GLU A 439 0.71 -10.36 -6.75
N ILE A 440 0.72 -9.97 -8.02
CA ILE A 440 1.86 -10.19 -8.92
C ILE A 440 3.14 -9.54 -8.37
N ILE A 441 3.04 -8.32 -7.83
CA ILE A 441 4.18 -7.63 -7.20
C ILE A 441 4.67 -8.41 -5.96
N ARG A 442 3.75 -8.96 -5.17
CA ARG A 442 4.08 -9.80 -4.00
C ARG A 442 4.81 -11.07 -4.42
N LEU A 443 4.29 -11.78 -5.42
CA LEU A 443 4.92 -13.00 -5.97
C LEU A 443 6.32 -12.72 -6.53
N ASN A 444 6.50 -11.64 -7.28
CA ASN A 444 7.82 -11.22 -7.77
C ASN A 444 8.80 -10.84 -6.64
N THR A 445 8.28 -10.31 -5.54
CA THR A 445 9.11 -10.03 -4.35
C THR A 445 9.56 -11.32 -3.69
N ARG A 446 8.64 -12.30 -3.53
CA ARG A 446 8.97 -13.64 -3.03
C ARG A 446 10.01 -14.33 -3.91
N ILE A 447 9.90 -14.26 -5.24
CA ILE A 447 10.95 -14.78 -6.17
C ILE A 447 12.33 -14.20 -5.85
N ARG A 448 12.42 -12.87 -5.62
CA ARG A 448 13.70 -12.21 -5.34
C ARG A 448 14.29 -12.66 -4.01
N GLU A 449 13.46 -12.84 -2.99
CA GLU A 449 13.84 -13.38 -1.68
C GLU A 449 14.36 -14.81 -1.80
N ILE A 450 13.57 -15.70 -2.43
CA ILE A 450 13.97 -17.10 -2.66
C ILE A 450 15.31 -17.18 -3.41
N LYS A 451 15.48 -16.40 -4.49
CA LYS A 451 16.75 -16.37 -5.25
C LYS A 451 17.93 -15.83 -4.42
N ALA A 452 17.69 -14.97 -3.43
CA ALA A 452 18.74 -14.52 -2.52
C ALA A 452 19.11 -15.62 -1.52
N GLU A 453 18.13 -16.33 -0.96
CA GLU A 453 18.33 -17.47 -0.08
C GLU A 453 19.14 -18.58 -0.78
N LEU A 454 18.76 -18.95 -2.01
CA LEU A 454 19.48 -19.94 -2.83
C LEU A 454 20.95 -19.55 -3.12
N ARG A 455 21.25 -18.26 -3.29
CA ARG A 455 22.63 -17.78 -3.48
C ARG A 455 23.48 -17.93 -2.23
N ASN A 456 22.91 -17.66 -1.06
CA ASN A 456 23.59 -17.83 0.22
C ASN A 456 23.98 -19.30 0.46
N VAL A 457 23.13 -20.25 0.01
CA VAL A 457 23.42 -21.69 0.11
C VAL A 457 24.69 -22.06 -0.66
N LYS A 458 24.84 -21.58 -1.89
CA LYS A 458 26.04 -21.84 -2.69
C LYS A 458 27.30 -21.31 -2.02
N GLN A 459 27.22 -20.10 -1.45
CA GLN A 459 28.33 -19.50 -0.71
C GLN A 459 28.70 -20.31 0.56
N GLY A 460 27.71 -20.87 1.27
CA GLY A 460 27.94 -21.74 2.42
C GLY A 460 28.71 -23.03 2.08
N ALA A 461 28.37 -23.65 0.94
CA ALA A 461 29.08 -24.84 0.45
C ALA A 461 30.54 -24.53 0.05
N ASP A 462 30.78 -23.37 -0.57
CA ASP A 462 32.13 -22.91 -0.91
C ASP A 462 32.97 -22.66 0.36
N ASN A 463 32.40 -21.98 1.37
CA ASN A 463 33.07 -21.75 2.65
C ASN A 463 33.39 -23.06 3.39
N LEU A 464 32.48 -24.04 3.35
CA LEU A 464 32.73 -25.37 3.92
C LEU A 464 33.90 -26.07 3.20
N ASN A 465 33.96 -26.01 1.87
CA ASN A 465 35.08 -26.54 1.10
C ASN A 465 36.41 -25.87 1.48
N ASP A 466 36.42 -24.56 1.66
CA ASP A 466 37.61 -23.82 2.10
C ASP A 466 38.08 -24.29 3.49
N ASN A 467 37.15 -24.46 4.44
CA ASN A 467 37.47 -24.96 5.78
C ASN A 467 37.96 -26.41 5.77
N LEU A 468 37.39 -27.28 4.92
CA LEU A 468 37.88 -28.66 4.72
C LEU A 468 39.30 -28.68 4.16
N ARG A 469 39.60 -27.82 3.17
CA ARG A 469 40.95 -27.67 2.59
C ARG A 469 41.97 -27.21 3.63
N LEU A 470 41.59 -26.27 4.49
CA LEU A 470 42.44 -25.81 5.61
C LEU A 470 42.70 -26.93 6.63
N TYR A 471 41.72 -27.80 6.90
CA TYR A 471 41.87 -28.89 7.85
C TYR A 471 42.86 -29.96 7.34
N PHE A 472 42.60 -30.52 6.15
CA PHE A 472 43.38 -31.63 5.61
C PHE A 472 44.71 -31.19 4.99
N GLY A 473 44.83 -29.92 4.56
CA GLY A 473 46.00 -29.43 3.80
C GLY A 473 46.10 -30.03 2.38
N LYS A 474 45.08 -30.79 1.95
CA LYS A 474 44.90 -31.41 0.64
C LYS A 474 43.42 -31.39 0.26
N THR A 475 43.10 -31.60 -1.02
CA THR A 475 41.74 -31.68 -1.58
C THR A 475 41.26 -33.14 -1.67
N ASP A 476 41.37 -33.90 -0.57
CA ASP A 476 41.02 -35.33 -0.58
C ASP A 476 39.50 -35.56 -0.43
N ILE A 477 38.78 -34.59 0.16
CA ILE A 477 37.32 -34.62 0.30
C ILE A 477 36.78 -33.21 0.02
N GLU A 478 35.82 -33.13 -0.90
CA GLU A 478 35.11 -31.90 -1.23
C GLU A 478 33.61 -32.12 -1.18
N ILE A 479 32.86 -31.06 -0.95
CA ILE A 479 31.41 -31.07 -1.09
C ILE A 479 31.02 -30.54 -2.46
N GLN A 480 30.24 -31.31 -3.20
CA GLN A 480 29.80 -30.95 -4.55
C GLN A 480 28.28 -31.10 -4.68
N PRO A 481 27.63 -30.22 -5.46
CA PRO A 481 26.24 -30.38 -5.82
C PRO A 481 26.08 -31.54 -6.82
N ILE A 482 25.30 -32.55 -6.45
CA ILE A 482 24.90 -33.68 -7.29
C ILE A 482 23.37 -33.74 -7.32
N GLY A 483 22.78 -33.25 -8.42
CA GLY A 483 21.34 -33.05 -8.54
C GLY A 483 20.87 -31.92 -7.61
N GLU A 484 19.84 -32.19 -6.81
CA GLU A 484 19.29 -31.28 -5.80
C GLU A 484 19.94 -31.47 -4.41
N THR A 485 20.99 -32.30 -4.32
CA THR A 485 21.65 -32.64 -3.05
C THR A 485 23.14 -32.35 -3.09
N TYR A 486 23.75 -32.12 -1.94
CA TYR A 486 25.19 -32.01 -1.81
C TYR A 486 25.78 -33.34 -1.31
N GLN A 487 26.88 -33.78 -1.92
CA GLN A 487 27.57 -35.02 -1.56
C GLN A 487 29.05 -34.76 -1.32
N PHE A 488 29.63 -35.49 -0.35
CA PHE A 488 31.08 -35.54 -0.20
C PHE A 488 31.67 -36.41 -1.31
N VAL A 489 32.64 -35.85 -2.03
CA VAL A 489 33.29 -36.44 -3.18
C VAL A 489 34.78 -36.57 -2.89
N ARG A 490 35.33 -37.76 -3.17
CA ARG A 490 36.76 -38.07 -3.14
C ARG A 490 37.18 -38.47 -4.55
N GLU A 491 38.13 -37.75 -5.14
CA GLU A 491 38.66 -38.04 -6.48
C GLU A 491 37.56 -38.21 -7.56
N GLY A 492 36.50 -37.40 -7.49
CA GLY A 492 35.38 -37.44 -8.44
C GLY A 492 34.35 -38.55 -8.20
N ARG A 493 34.43 -39.30 -7.09
CA ARG A 493 33.44 -40.31 -6.69
C ARG A 493 32.84 -40.00 -5.31
N PRO A 494 31.58 -40.37 -5.04
CA PRO A 494 31.01 -40.24 -3.70
C PRO A 494 31.88 -40.93 -2.65
N ALA A 495 32.24 -40.20 -1.59
CA ALA A 495 33.09 -40.68 -0.51
C ALA A 495 32.30 -41.62 0.40
N LYS A 496 32.35 -42.93 0.10
CA LYS A 496 31.75 -43.99 0.93
C LYS A 496 32.73 -44.40 2.04
N HIS A 497 32.21 -44.68 3.25
CA HIS A 497 32.99 -45.19 4.40
C HIS A 497 34.06 -44.23 4.97
N LEU A 498 33.62 -43.07 5.47
CA LEU A 498 34.52 -42.10 6.10
C LEU A 498 35.15 -42.64 7.40
N SER A 499 36.45 -42.43 7.56
CA SER A 499 37.20 -42.75 8.79
C SER A 499 36.74 -41.87 9.95
N ASP A 500 36.93 -42.30 11.20
CA ASP A 500 36.55 -41.49 12.37
C ASP A 500 37.25 -40.11 12.40
N GLY A 501 38.48 -40.05 11.88
CA GLY A 501 39.20 -38.79 11.67
C GLY A 501 38.52 -37.88 10.65
N GLU A 502 38.10 -38.43 9.50
CA GLU A 502 37.41 -37.68 8.45
C GLU A 502 36.03 -37.18 8.91
N ARG A 503 35.31 -37.98 9.69
CA ARG A 503 34.03 -37.57 10.29
C ARG A 503 34.20 -36.38 11.22
N THR A 504 35.24 -36.44 12.06
CA THR A 504 35.57 -35.36 13.00
C THR A 504 36.00 -34.10 12.26
N ALA A 505 36.79 -34.23 11.20
CA ALA A 505 37.24 -33.13 10.35
C ALA A 505 36.08 -32.42 9.64
N ILE A 506 35.16 -33.21 9.06
CA ILE A 506 33.96 -32.68 8.39
C ILE A 506 33.07 -31.95 9.39
N ALA A 507 32.78 -32.56 10.54
CA ALA A 507 31.99 -31.93 11.59
C ALA A 507 32.63 -30.62 12.07
N PHE A 508 33.96 -30.61 12.21
CA PHE A 508 34.70 -29.44 12.66
C PHE A 508 34.67 -28.33 11.60
N ALA A 509 34.89 -28.65 10.33
CA ALA A 509 34.80 -27.68 9.24
C ALA A 509 33.39 -27.07 9.16
N TYR A 510 32.36 -27.90 9.31
CA TYR A 510 30.97 -27.45 9.39
C TYR A 510 30.72 -26.52 10.57
N PHE A 511 31.17 -26.91 11.76
CA PHE A 511 31.09 -26.09 12.97
C PHE A 511 31.74 -24.72 12.79
N ILE A 512 32.91 -24.65 12.14
CA ILE A 512 33.58 -23.38 11.86
C ILE A 512 32.78 -22.53 10.88
N THR A 513 32.20 -23.12 9.83
CA THR A 513 31.31 -22.40 8.89
C THR A 513 30.06 -21.86 9.60
N GLU A 514 29.47 -22.61 10.54
CA GLU A 514 28.31 -22.18 11.34
C GLU A 514 28.61 -20.93 12.19
N LEU A 515 29.87 -20.73 12.59
CA LEU A 515 30.29 -19.53 13.33
C LEU A 515 30.35 -18.27 12.48
N GLU A 516 30.32 -18.42 11.15
CA GLU A 516 30.33 -17.31 10.18
C GLU A 516 28.92 -16.96 9.69
N ASP A 517 27.89 -17.63 10.22
CA ASP A 517 26.48 -17.42 9.86
C ASP A 517 25.97 -16.02 10.27
N GLU A 518 25.00 -15.50 9.50
CA GLU A 518 24.39 -14.18 9.73
C GLU A 518 23.75 -14.08 11.12
N SER A 519 23.29 -15.21 11.70
CA SER A 519 22.70 -15.27 13.04
C SER A 519 23.66 -14.81 14.15
N LEU A 520 24.97 -14.84 13.90
CA LEU A 520 26.02 -14.39 14.82
C LEU A 520 26.63 -13.05 14.40
N LYS A 521 26.13 -12.42 13.33
CA LYS A 521 26.69 -11.17 12.81
C LYS A 521 26.55 -10.04 13.82
N GLY A 522 27.68 -9.39 14.12
CA GLY A 522 27.75 -8.33 15.12
C GLY A 522 27.77 -8.79 16.58
N THR A 523 27.68 -10.10 16.84
CA THR A 523 27.73 -10.67 18.20
C THR A 523 28.91 -11.64 18.32
N LYS A 524 29.78 -11.47 19.32
CA LYS A 524 30.87 -12.42 19.55
C LYS A 524 30.29 -13.70 20.19
N PRO A 525 30.50 -14.90 19.62
CA PRO A 525 29.98 -16.14 20.21
C PRO A 525 30.79 -16.58 21.43
N ILE A 526 30.15 -17.40 22.27
CA ILE A 526 30.79 -18.26 23.26
C ILE A 526 30.95 -19.64 22.63
N VAL A 527 32.17 -20.18 22.62
CA VAL A 527 32.48 -21.44 21.92
C VAL A 527 33.07 -22.45 22.88
N TYR A 528 32.56 -23.69 22.85
CA TYR A 528 33.12 -24.84 23.57
C TYR A 528 33.56 -25.91 22.57
N LEU A 529 34.84 -26.28 22.58
CA LEU A 529 35.42 -27.35 21.78
C LEU A 529 35.83 -28.51 22.68
N ASP A 530 35.18 -29.67 22.54
CA ASP A 530 35.56 -30.93 23.18
C ASP A 530 36.30 -31.84 22.20
N ASP A 531 37.59 -32.06 22.48
CA ASP A 531 38.50 -32.89 21.67
C ASP A 531 38.37 -32.64 20.15
N PRO A 532 38.69 -31.42 19.65
CA PRO A 532 38.55 -31.07 18.23
C PRO A 532 39.51 -31.82 17.29
N ILE A 533 40.33 -32.73 17.83
CA ILE A 533 41.30 -33.55 17.10
C ILE A 533 41.02 -35.02 17.42
N CYS A 534 40.99 -35.84 16.38
CA CYS A 534 40.96 -37.28 16.51
C CYS A 534 42.35 -37.82 16.86
N SER A 535 42.46 -38.70 17.86
CA SER A 535 43.74 -39.28 18.33
C SER A 535 44.48 -40.11 17.27
N LEU A 536 43.78 -40.55 16.22
CA LEU A 536 44.33 -41.34 15.11
C LEU A 536 45.03 -40.49 14.03
N ASP A 537 44.92 -39.15 14.10
CA ASP A 537 45.38 -38.25 13.04
C ASP A 537 46.27 -37.12 13.56
N SER A 538 47.42 -37.51 14.12
CA SER A 538 48.42 -36.59 14.68
C SER A 538 48.98 -35.59 13.66
N ASN A 539 48.77 -35.84 12.36
CA ASN A 539 49.28 -35.03 11.26
C ASN A 539 48.55 -33.67 11.11
N HIS A 540 47.34 -33.52 11.66
CA HIS A 540 46.51 -32.33 11.47
C HIS A 540 46.41 -31.42 12.71
N ILE A 541 47.09 -31.75 13.82
CA ILE A 541 47.07 -30.97 15.07
C ILE A 541 47.37 -29.48 14.82
N TYR A 542 48.38 -29.19 14.00
CA TYR A 542 48.78 -27.81 13.68
C TYR A 542 47.74 -27.07 12.82
N ASN A 543 47.10 -27.77 11.88
CA ASN A 543 46.07 -27.19 11.02
C ASN A 543 44.84 -26.81 11.84
N VAL A 544 44.36 -27.73 12.70
CA VAL A 544 43.23 -27.47 13.61
C VAL A 544 43.53 -26.30 14.53
N LEU A 545 44.71 -26.27 15.14
CA LEU A 545 45.12 -25.13 15.97
C LEU A 545 45.20 -23.83 15.17
N GLY A 546 45.67 -23.89 13.92
CA GLY A 546 45.72 -22.74 13.01
C GLY A 546 44.33 -22.16 12.75
N ILE A 547 43.35 -23.02 12.43
CA ILE A 547 41.95 -22.64 12.22
C ILE A 547 41.35 -22.05 13.51
N ILE A 548 41.54 -22.71 14.66
CA ILE A 548 41.07 -22.20 15.95
C ILE A 548 41.69 -20.83 16.25
N LYS A 549 42.98 -20.65 16.01
CA LYS A 549 43.66 -19.36 16.22
C LYS A 549 43.15 -18.28 15.27
N ASP A 550 42.90 -18.59 14.01
CA ASP A 550 42.40 -17.60 13.07
C ASP A 550 40.95 -17.23 13.38
N LYS A 551 40.07 -18.24 13.49
CA LYS A 551 38.62 -18.08 13.57
C LYS A 551 38.12 -17.78 14.99
N LEU A 552 38.83 -18.22 16.04
CA LEU A 552 38.41 -18.13 17.44
C LEU A 552 39.41 -17.34 18.32
N ASN A 553 40.08 -16.34 17.74
CA ASN A 553 40.95 -15.45 18.51
C ASN A 553 40.17 -14.48 19.43
N HIS A 554 40.95 -13.74 20.21
CA HIS A 554 40.47 -12.80 21.23
C HIS A 554 39.55 -11.68 20.74
N ASP A 555 39.55 -11.36 19.45
CA ASP A 555 38.68 -10.37 18.83
C ASP A 555 37.39 -10.99 18.30
N LYS A 556 37.41 -12.28 17.96
CA LYS A 556 36.29 -12.98 17.32
C LYS A 556 35.35 -13.66 18.32
N VAL A 557 35.81 -14.04 19.51
CA VAL A 557 34.96 -14.74 20.52
C VAL A 557 34.80 -13.96 21.81
N GLU A 558 33.63 -14.08 22.42
CA GLU A 558 33.34 -13.56 23.76
C GLU A 558 34.00 -14.44 24.82
N GLN A 559 33.97 -15.76 24.62
CA GLN A 559 34.60 -16.73 25.51
C GLN A 559 34.86 -18.06 24.77
N LEU A 560 36.01 -18.67 25.00
CA LEU A 560 36.44 -19.92 24.39
C LEU A 560 36.79 -20.95 25.46
N PHE A 561 36.19 -22.11 25.36
CA PHE A 561 36.49 -23.30 26.17
C PHE A 561 37.06 -24.36 25.23
N ILE A 562 38.24 -24.90 25.55
CA ILE A 562 38.82 -26.03 24.84
C ILE A 562 39.06 -27.12 25.87
N SER A 563 38.59 -28.32 25.61
CA SER A 563 38.91 -29.49 26.43
C SER A 563 39.58 -30.55 25.58
N THR A 564 40.62 -31.19 26.11
CA THR A 564 41.29 -32.25 25.37
C THR A 564 41.95 -33.32 26.24
N HIS A 565 42.07 -34.54 25.70
CA HIS A 565 42.91 -35.61 26.24
C HIS A 565 44.27 -35.73 25.55
N ASN A 566 44.46 -35.08 24.39
CA ASN A 566 45.72 -35.11 23.67
C ASN A 566 46.72 -34.12 24.31
N PHE A 567 47.80 -34.64 24.89
CA PHE A 567 48.75 -33.83 25.63
C PHE A 567 49.60 -32.90 24.74
N GLU A 568 49.88 -33.30 23.50
CA GLU A 568 50.58 -32.46 22.54
C GLU A 568 49.73 -31.25 22.15
N PHE A 569 48.48 -31.48 21.77
CA PHE A 569 47.53 -30.40 21.48
C PHE A 569 47.30 -29.52 22.70
N PHE A 570 47.12 -30.11 23.87
CA PHE A 570 47.04 -29.38 25.14
C PHE A 570 48.23 -28.43 25.32
N ASN A 571 49.47 -28.89 25.09
CA ASN A 571 50.64 -28.03 25.22
C ASN A 571 50.68 -26.90 24.19
N LEU A 572 50.26 -27.16 22.96
CA LEU A 572 50.19 -26.14 21.92
C LEU A 572 49.15 -25.06 22.25
N VAL A 573 47.95 -25.47 22.71
CA VAL A 573 46.89 -24.54 23.15
C VAL A 573 47.31 -23.83 24.43
N LYS A 574 47.88 -24.52 25.41
CA LYS A 574 48.43 -23.93 26.65
C LYS A 574 49.46 -22.86 26.30
N THR A 575 50.41 -23.16 25.43
CA THR A 575 51.43 -22.20 24.98
C THR A 575 50.80 -20.95 24.37
N TRP A 576 49.77 -21.12 23.54
CA TRP A 576 49.02 -20.01 22.96
C TRP A 576 48.25 -19.21 24.02
N PHE A 577 47.50 -19.87 24.90
CA PHE A 577 46.73 -19.20 25.94
C PHE A 577 47.60 -18.54 27.01
N SER A 578 48.83 -19.01 27.22
CA SER A 578 49.79 -18.39 28.14
C SER A 578 50.16 -16.95 27.74
N TYR A 579 50.07 -16.59 26.45
CA TYR A 579 50.21 -15.18 26.03
C TYR A 579 49.17 -14.26 26.67
N TYR A 580 48.00 -14.81 27.01
CA TYR A 580 46.87 -14.11 27.64
C TYR A 580 46.82 -14.27 29.16
N GLN A 581 47.85 -14.87 29.79
CA GLN A 581 47.95 -14.94 31.26
C GLN A 581 48.59 -13.69 31.90
N ARG A 582 49.16 -12.78 31.10
CA ARG A 582 49.68 -11.48 31.57
C ARG A 582 48.55 -10.54 31.99
N LYS A 583 48.83 -9.52 32.82
CA LYS A 583 47.80 -8.59 33.30
C LYS A 583 47.22 -7.74 32.15
N PRO A 584 45.87 -7.64 32.01
CA PRO A 584 44.84 -8.37 32.76
C PRO A 584 44.75 -9.85 32.32
N ARG A 585 44.70 -10.77 33.29
CA ARG A 585 44.66 -12.21 33.04
C ARG A 585 43.36 -12.57 32.32
N ARG A 586 43.48 -13.16 31.13
CA ARG A 586 42.36 -13.56 30.25
C ARG A 586 42.30 -15.07 30.00
N ALA A 587 43.27 -15.84 30.51
CA ALA A 587 43.32 -17.30 30.34
C ALA A 587 43.40 -18.07 31.66
N GLN A 588 42.66 -19.18 31.73
CA GLN A 588 42.63 -20.10 32.87
C GLN A 588 42.75 -21.57 32.44
N PHE A 589 43.46 -22.37 33.23
CA PHE A 589 43.74 -23.78 32.94
C PHE A 589 43.23 -24.69 34.05
N TYR A 590 42.63 -25.81 33.66
CA TYR A 590 41.96 -26.74 34.55
C TYR A 590 42.37 -28.18 34.24
N LEU A 591 42.29 -29.03 35.26
CA LEU A 591 42.36 -30.48 35.14
C LEU A 591 40.97 -31.06 35.44
N VAL A 592 40.37 -31.74 34.48
CA VAL A 592 39.19 -32.58 34.73
C VAL A 592 39.70 -33.94 35.16
N ASN A 593 39.56 -34.23 36.45
CA ASN A 593 40.06 -35.44 37.07
C ASN A 593 38.90 -36.30 37.57
N ARG A 594 39.01 -37.62 37.37
CA ARG A 594 38.10 -38.59 37.95
C ARG A 594 38.76 -39.19 39.20
N LYS A 595 38.04 -39.19 40.32
CA LYS A 595 38.39 -39.91 41.53
C LYS A 595 37.34 -40.99 41.73
N VAL A 596 37.75 -42.26 41.67
CA VAL A 596 36.89 -43.45 41.86
C VAL A 596 35.60 -43.40 41.00
N ASP A 597 34.53 -42.87 41.57
CA ASP A 597 33.18 -42.86 41.02
C ASP A 597 32.68 -41.45 40.62
N GLN A 598 33.46 -40.40 40.85
CA GLN A 598 33.08 -39.01 40.56
C GLN A 598 34.19 -38.21 39.87
N SER A 599 33.78 -37.36 38.93
CA SER A 599 34.64 -36.36 38.30
C SER A 599 34.55 -34.99 38.97
N SER A 600 35.69 -34.32 39.05
CA SER A 600 35.83 -32.96 39.57
C SER A 600 36.68 -32.10 38.63
N ILE A 601 36.43 -30.79 38.66
CA ILE A 601 37.25 -29.81 37.97
C ILE A 601 38.24 -29.26 38.99
N CYS A 602 39.52 -29.54 38.78
CA CYS A 602 40.64 -29.13 39.62
C CYS A 602 41.45 -28.02 38.93
N GLU A 603 42.27 -27.30 39.69
CA GLU A 603 43.33 -26.47 39.11
C GLU A 603 44.32 -27.35 38.33
N LEU A 604 44.93 -26.79 37.28
CA LEU A 604 45.97 -27.49 36.55
C LEU A 604 47.22 -27.67 37.47
N PRO A 605 47.68 -28.90 37.72
CA PRO A 605 48.87 -29.16 38.53
C PRO A 605 50.12 -28.45 38.00
N GLU A 606 51.01 -27.99 38.89
CA GLU A 606 52.25 -27.29 38.52
C GLU A 606 53.12 -28.09 37.55
N LEU A 607 53.17 -29.42 37.72
CA LEU A 607 53.92 -30.30 36.82
C LEU A 607 53.38 -30.28 35.38
N LEU A 608 52.07 -30.08 35.19
CA LEU A 608 51.48 -29.92 33.86
C LEU A 608 51.48 -28.48 33.38
N LEU A 609 51.55 -27.50 34.29
CA LEU A 609 51.65 -26.08 33.95
C LEU A 609 53.05 -25.74 33.42
N ASN A 610 54.08 -26.11 34.19
CA ASN A 610 55.45 -25.65 34.01
C ASN A 610 56.26 -26.48 33.01
N TYR A 611 55.86 -27.73 32.77
CA TYR A 611 56.59 -28.65 31.88
C TYR A 611 55.79 -28.97 30.61
N LYS A 612 56.52 -29.30 29.53
CA LYS A 612 55.98 -29.73 28.23
C LYS A 612 55.87 -31.26 28.09
N SER A 613 56.27 -32.01 29.12
CA SER A 613 56.13 -33.46 29.21
C SER A 613 55.24 -33.79 30.40
N GLU A 614 54.32 -34.74 30.23
CA GLU A 614 53.49 -35.25 31.32
C GLU A 614 54.24 -36.29 32.17
N TYR A 615 55.46 -36.66 31.78
CA TYR A 615 56.26 -37.71 32.41
C TYR A 615 56.38 -37.54 33.94
N ALA A 616 56.80 -36.36 34.39
CA ALA A 616 56.93 -36.04 35.81
C ALA A 616 55.59 -36.11 36.54
N TYR A 617 54.52 -35.66 35.88
CA TYR A 617 53.17 -35.71 36.42
C TYR A 617 52.68 -37.15 36.59
N LEU A 618 52.89 -38.02 35.60
CA LEU A 618 52.52 -39.44 35.70
C LEU A 618 53.25 -40.13 36.85
N ILE A 619 54.55 -39.85 37.03
CA ILE A 619 55.32 -40.37 38.16
C ILE A 619 54.73 -39.89 39.49
N SER A 620 54.38 -38.62 39.60
CA SER A 620 53.73 -38.09 40.80
C SER A 620 52.40 -38.79 41.11
N LYS A 621 51.65 -39.18 40.07
CA LYS A 621 50.40 -39.94 40.21
C LYS A 621 50.61 -41.37 40.65
N ILE A 622 51.69 -42.03 40.23
CA ILE A 622 52.04 -43.35 40.78
C ILE A 622 52.41 -43.24 42.26
N LYS A 623 53.23 -42.25 42.64
CA LYS A 623 53.57 -41.99 44.05
C LYS A 623 52.31 -41.73 44.89
N GLU A 624 51.37 -40.94 44.39
CA GLU A 624 50.07 -40.69 45.05
C GLU A 624 49.24 -41.97 45.14
N ALA A 625 49.18 -42.80 44.09
CA ALA A 625 48.44 -44.06 44.09
C ALA A 625 49.01 -45.11 45.05
N ILE A 626 50.31 -45.07 45.36
CA ILE A 626 50.93 -45.94 46.37
C ILE A 626 50.53 -45.51 47.78
N GLN A 627 50.49 -44.20 48.04
CA GLN A 627 50.16 -43.62 49.34
C GLN A 627 48.64 -43.62 49.63
N HIS A 628 47.85 -43.40 48.59
CA HIS A 628 46.40 -43.22 48.62
C HIS A 628 45.73 -44.08 47.53
N PRO A 629 45.85 -45.42 47.61
CA PRO A 629 45.33 -46.35 46.60
C PRO A 629 43.82 -46.20 46.39
N GLU A 630 43.08 -45.80 47.42
CA GLU A 630 41.64 -45.62 47.40
C GLU A 630 41.17 -44.51 46.44
N GLN A 631 42.07 -43.65 45.96
CA GLN A 631 41.73 -42.53 45.08
C GLN A 631 41.90 -42.83 43.59
N PHE A 632 42.43 -44.01 43.25
CA PHE A 632 42.80 -44.39 41.89
C PHE A 632 42.13 -45.70 41.46
N ASP A 633 41.85 -45.81 40.16
CA ASP A 633 41.48 -47.10 39.57
C ASP A 633 42.72 -47.81 38.99
N ALA A 634 42.71 -49.14 39.03
CA ALA A 634 43.86 -49.95 38.62
C ALA A 634 44.24 -49.75 37.14
N ILE A 635 43.26 -49.48 36.28
CA ILE A 635 43.44 -49.32 34.83
C ILE A 635 44.24 -48.03 34.55
N SER A 636 43.87 -46.92 35.19
CA SER A 636 44.57 -45.65 35.10
C SER A 636 46.04 -45.78 35.55
N VAL A 637 46.28 -46.45 36.67
CA VAL A 637 47.63 -46.64 37.23
C VAL A 637 48.51 -47.49 36.30
N GLN A 638 47.96 -48.57 35.74
CA GLN A 638 48.66 -49.39 34.75
C GLN A 638 49.00 -48.60 33.48
N ALA A 639 48.06 -47.80 32.98
CA ALA A 639 48.28 -46.94 31.82
C ALA A 639 49.39 -45.89 32.09
N TYR A 640 49.46 -45.34 33.31
CA TYR A 640 50.53 -44.43 33.71
C TYR A 640 51.89 -45.13 33.74
N ILE A 641 52.00 -46.31 34.36
CA ILE A 641 53.26 -47.10 34.38
C ILE A 641 53.72 -47.42 32.97
N ARG A 642 52.82 -47.93 32.13
CA ARG A 642 53.12 -48.24 30.74
C ARG A 642 53.68 -47.02 30.00
N LYS A 643 53.00 -45.88 30.09
CA LYS A 643 53.41 -44.64 29.42
C LYS A 643 54.74 -44.09 29.95
N ILE A 644 54.99 -44.20 31.26
CA ILE A 644 56.30 -43.86 31.86
C ILE A 644 57.39 -44.76 31.24
N LEU A 645 57.17 -46.06 31.19
CA LEU A 645 58.16 -46.99 30.64
C LEU A 645 58.34 -46.83 29.12
N GLU A 646 57.28 -46.57 28.35
CA GLU A 646 57.36 -46.30 26.91
C GLU A 646 58.23 -45.06 26.63
N VAL A 647 58.01 -43.97 27.38
CA VAL A 647 58.82 -42.74 27.27
C VAL A 647 60.27 -43.03 27.66
N TYR A 648 60.51 -43.76 28.75
CA TYR A 648 61.85 -44.10 29.20
C TYR A 648 62.59 -44.99 28.18
N PHE A 649 61.94 -46.03 27.65
CA PHE A 649 62.54 -46.95 26.67
C PHE A 649 62.84 -46.25 25.35
N SER A 650 61.92 -45.41 24.87
CA SER A 650 62.13 -44.62 23.66
C SER A 650 63.35 -43.71 23.83
N PHE A 651 63.44 -42.98 24.94
CA PHE A 651 64.53 -42.04 25.18
C PHE A 651 65.88 -42.72 25.46
N ARG A 652 65.89 -43.80 26.26
CA ARG A 652 67.13 -44.42 26.75
C ARG A 652 67.67 -45.53 25.88
N PHE A 653 66.79 -46.25 25.19
CA PHE A 653 67.15 -47.43 24.41
C PHE A 653 66.78 -47.32 22.93
N ASN A 654 66.10 -46.23 22.53
CA ASN A 654 65.55 -46.07 21.17
C ASN A 654 64.63 -47.25 20.77
N LEU A 655 63.81 -47.69 21.72
CA LEU A 655 62.85 -48.78 21.54
C LEU A 655 61.42 -48.27 21.76
N SER A 656 60.53 -48.61 20.82
CA SER A 656 59.10 -48.26 20.88
C SER A 656 58.23 -49.40 21.43
N GLU A 657 58.80 -50.58 21.62
CA GLU A 657 58.09 -51.79 22.04
C GLU A 657 58.88 -52.50 23.13
N PHE A 658 58.17 -53.10 24.09
CA PHE A 658 58.79 -53.90 25.15
C PHE A 658 59.14 -55.32 24.70
N LYS A 659 58.40 -55.85 23.71
CA LYS A 659 58.66 -57.14 23.06
C LYS A 659 58.37 -57.03 21.57
N LYS A 660 59.17 -57.67 20.73
CA LYS A 660 58.94 -57.75 19.28
C LYS A 660 59.19 -59.17 18.80
N GLN A 661 58.20 -59.77 18.12
CA GLN A 661 58.28 -61.15 17.61
C GLN A 661 58.72 -62.18 18.68
N GLY A 662 58.27 -62.00 19.93
CA GLY A 662 58.62 -62.88 21.05
C GLY A 662 59.96 -62.59 21.74
N GLN A 663 60.79 -61.69 21.19
CA GLN A 663 62.02 -61.23 21.85
C GLN A 663 61.69 -60.24 22.96
N ASP A 664 62.24 -60.46 24.16
CA ASP A 664 62.14 -59.53 25.29
C ASP A 664 63.21 -58.44 25.24
N PHE A 665 62.79 -57.19 25.44
CA PHE A 665 63.68 -56.05 25.57
C PHE A 665 63.74 -55.49 27.00
N ILE A 666 62.87 -55.91 27.91
CA ILE A 666 62.87 -55.40 29.28
C ILE A 666 64.04 -55.99 30.07
N ALA A 667 64.19 -57.32 30.12
CA ALA A 667 65.27 -57.97 30.87
C ALA A 667 66.68 -57.54 30.43
N PRO A 668 67.06 -57.62 29.12
CA PRO A 668 68.43 -57.34 28.70
C PRO A 668 68.83 -55.87 28.75
N ASN A 669 67.86 -54.94 28.73
CA ASN A 669 68.12 -53.49 28.72
C ASN A 669 67.78 -52.83 30.06
N PHE A 670 66.52 -52.86 30.47
CA PHE A 670 66.04 -52.12 31.63
C PHE A 670 66.46 -52.77 32.95
N LEU A 671 66.40 -54.10 33.04
CA LEU A 671 66.74 -54.87 34.24
C LEU A 671 68.16 -55.46 34.21
N LYS A 672 69.05 -54.90 33.39
CA LYS A 672 70.43 -55.39 33.25
C LYS A 672 71.14 -55.39 34.60
N GLY A 673 71.72 -56.53 34.98
CA GLY A 673 72.47 -56.69 36.24
C GLY A 673 71.61 -56.83 37.50
N ILE A 674 70.29 -56.96 37.36
CA ILE A 674 69.36 -57.16 38.48
C ILE A 674 69.08 -58.65 38.67
N GLU A 675 69.07 -59.11 39.92
CA GLU A 675 68.74 -60.49 40.26
C GLU A 675 67.29 -60.82 39.87
N GLY A 676 67.10 -61.98 39.22
CA GLY A 676 65.79 -62.42 38.75
C GLY A 676 65.22 -61.62 37.57
N ALA A 677 66.06 -60.96 36.76
CA ALA A 677 65.65 -60.08 35.66
C ALA A 677 64.59 -60.67 34.71
N GLU A 678 64.70 -61.94 34.31
CA GLU A 678 63.73 -62.59 33.42
C GLU A 678 62.31 -62.71 34.04
N VAL A 679 62.26 -63.04 35.33
CA VAL A 679 60.99 -63.13 36.07
C VAL A 679 60.40 -61.73 36.26
N LYS A 680 61.21 -60.77 36.73
CA LYS A 680 60.80 -59.37 36.90
C LYS A 680 60.33 -58.74 35.58
N SER A 681 60.98 -59.06 34.46
CA SER A 681 60.58 -58.63 33.12
C SER A 681 59.19 -59.16 32.74
N SER A 682 58.97 -60.46 32.93
CA SER A 682 57.67 -61.08 32.65
C SER A 682 56.57 -60.46 33.49
N THR A 683 56.81 -60.24 34.79
CA THR A 683 55.87 -59.56 35.70
C THR A 683 55.56 -58.13 35.25
N LEU A 684 56.58 -57.33 34.87
CA LEU A 684 56.37 -55.98 34.35
C LEU A 684 55.55 -55.99 33.06
N TYR A 685 55.89 -56.87 32.12
CA TYR A 685 55.20 -56.98 30.83
C TYR A 685 53.74 -57.41 31.01
N GLU A 686 53.48 -58.40 31.87
CA GLU A 686 52.13 -58.86 32.19
C GLU A 686 51.35 -57.75 32.88
N TYR A 687 51.89 -57.08 33.89
CA TYR A 687 51.19 -55.99 34.57
C TYR A 687 50.79 -54.85 33.61
N MET A 688 51.66 -54.50 32.65
CA MET A 688 51.37 -53.48 31.63
C MET A 688 50.36 -53.92 30.56
N ASN A 689 50.10 -55.22 30.39
CA ASN A 689 49.30 -55.75 29.27
C ASN A 689 48.06 -56.58 29.69
N GLU A 690 48.03 -57.18 30.90
CA GLU A 690 46.98 -58.09 31.38
C GLU A 690 45.60 -57.44 31.48
N LYS A 691 45.51 -56.11 31.58
CA LYS A 691 44.23 -55.39 31.65
C LYS A 691 44.09 -54.28 30.61
N CYS A 692 45.04 -54.13 29.69
CA CYS A 692 44.91 -53.19 28.57
C CYS A 692 44.03 -53.74 27.42
N HIS A 693 43.63 -55.01 27.47
CA HIS A 693 42.65 -55.58 26.53
C HIS A 693 41.25 -55.60 27.14
N ALA A 694 40.31 -54.96 26.44
CA ALA A 694 38.91 -54.75 26.79
C ALA A 694 38.06 -56.04 26.93
N LYS A 695 38.38 -56.90 27.89
CA LYS A 695 37.54 -58.04 28.30
C LYS A 695 37.33 -58.03 29.82
N SER A 696 36.50 -57.10 30.29
CA SER A 696 35.65 -57.18 31.50
C SER A 696 35.52 -55.79 32.15
N ILE A 697 34.52 -55.03 31.72
CA ILE A 697 34.12 -53.73 32.29
C ILE A 697 33.55 -53.89 33.72
N VAL A 698 33.29 -55.12 34.17
CA VAL A 698 32.62 -55.41 35.45
C VAL A 698 33.60 -55.50 36.64
N GLN A 699 34.92 -55.55 36.41
CA GLN A 699 35.91 -55.77 37.48
C GLN A 699 36.81 -54.56 37.81
N GLY A 700 36.64 -53.41 37.15
CA GLY A 700 37.61 -52.30 37.21
C GLY A 700 37.26 -51.13 38.14
N LEU A 701 36.24 -51.24 39.00
CA LEU A 701 35.65 -50.07 39.66
C LEU A 701 36.28 -49.63 41.00
N GLU A 702 37.25 -50.37 41.53
CA GLU A 702 38.11 -49.96 42.65
C GLU A 702 39.49 -50.58 42.46
N LEU A 703 40.57 -49.98 42.99
CA LEU A 703 41.77 -50.76 43.31
C LEU A 703 41.37 -51.68 44.48
N PRO A 704 41.13 -52.99 44.27
CA PRO A 704 40.90 -53.87 45.41
C PRO A 704 42.18 -53.82 46.26
N GLU A 705 42.05 -53.96 47.58
CA GLU A 705 43.16 -54.10 48.53
C GLU A 705 44.24 -55.11 48.04
N ALA A 706 43.85 -56.05 47.17
CA ALA A 706 44.70 -57.04 46.50
C ALA A 706 45.66 -56.51 45.40
N VAL A 707 45.41 -55.35 44.78
CA VAL A 707 46.23 -54.81 43.66
C VAL A 707 47.27 -53.79 44.16
N GLN A 708 47.08 -53.19 45.34
CA GLN A 708 48.07 -52.29 45.93
C GLN A 708 49.43 -52.98 46.17
N PRO A 709 49.51 -54.21 46.72
CA PRO A 709 50.80 -54.92 46.85
C PRO A 709 51.49 -55.16 45.50
N GLN A 710 50.70 -55.41 44.45
CA GLN A 710 51.23 -55.59 43.08
C GLN A 710 51.79 -54.27 42.53
N LEU A 711 51.08 -53.15 42.70
CA LEU A 711 51.57 -51.83 42.30
C LEU A 711 52.87 -51.46 43.00
N VAL A 712 52.94 -51.66 44.32
CA VAL A 712 54.16 -51.39 45.11
C VAL A 712 55.31 -52.25 44.58
N HIS A 713 55.08 -53.55 44.38
CA HIS A 713 56.10 -54.45 43.83
C HIS A 713 56.58 -54.02 42.43
N ILE A 714 55.66 -53.66 41.53
CA ILE A 714 56.00 -53.19 40.18
C ILE A 714 56.81 -51.89 40.26
N TRP A 715 56.40 -50.96 41.11
CA TRP A 715 57.10 -49.69 41.29
C TRP A 715 58.49 -49.89 41.91
N ASP A 716 58.65 -50.84 42.82
CA ASP A 716 59.94 -51.22 43.40
C ASP A 716 60.87 -51.82 42.34
N ILE A 717 60.36 -52.68 41.45
CA ILE A 717 61.15 -53.19 40.31
C ILE A 717 61.62 -52.04 39.43
N ILE A 718 60.72 -51.11 39.06
CA ILE A 718 61.04 -49.95 38.22
C ILE A 718 62.07 -49.05 38.93
N GLY A 719 61.87 -48.78 40.22
CA GLY A 719 62.75 -47.96 41.05
C GLY A 719 64.14 -48.58 41.21
N GLU A 720 64.23 -49.88 41.48
CA GLU A 720 65.48 -50.64 41.56
C GLU A 720 66.25 -50.57 40.23
N ALA A 721 65.54 -50.76 39.11
CA ALA A 721 66.11 -50.71 37.78
C ALA A 721 66.69 -49.35 37.43
N ILE A 722 65.92 -48.28 37.64
CA ILE A 722 66.36 -46.91 37.36
C ILE A 722 67.46 -46.50 38.34
N ARG A 723 67.37 -46.85 39.63
CA ARG A 723 68.42 -46.54 40.61
C ARG A 723 69.76 -47.19 40.26
N THR A 724 69.73 -48.42 39.76
CA THR A 724 70.93 -49.21 39.44
C THR A 724 71.53 -48.80 38.10
N ASN A 725 70.67 -48.64 37.08
CA ASN A 725 71.10 -48.44 35.69
C ASN A 725 71.07 -46.97 35.25
N ASP A 726 70.48 -46.06 36.04
CA ASP A 726 70.29 -44.65 35.71
C ASP A 726 70.09 -43.72 36.93
N LYS A 727 71.08 -43.68 37.83
CA LYS A 727 71.01 -42.94 39.10
C LYS A 727 70.60 -41.45 38.96
N PRO A 728 71.11 -40.65 38.00
CA PRO A 728 70.68 -39.25 37.87
C PRO A 728 69.19 -39.09 37.57
N HIS A 729 68.60 -39.98 36.77
CA HIS A 729 67.16 -39.97 36.49
C HIS A 729 66.34 -40.39 37.71
N TYR A 730 66.85 -41.38 38.46
CA TYR A 730 66.25 -41.75 39.75
C TYR A 730 66.19 -40.56 40.69
N ASP A 731 67.30 -39.82 40.85
CA ASP A 731 67.37 -38.68 41.77
C ASP A 731 66.47 -37.52 41.37
N ALA A 732 66.22 -37.34 40.07
CA ALA A 732 65.37 -36.27 39.56
C ALA A 732 63.87 -36.56 39.70
N TYR A 733 63.45 -37.83 39.58
CA TYR A 733 62.02 -38.18 39.48
C TYR A 733 61.52 -39.20 40.51
N TYR A 734 62.38 -40.11 40.97
CA TYR A 734 62.01 -41.27 41.80
C TYR A 734 62.41 -41.13 43.27
N ALA A 735 63.53 -40.47 43.58
CA ALA A 735 63.85 -40.01 44.93
C ALA A 735 62.71 -39.16 45.51
#